data_AF-A0A7S2B3S2-F1
#
_entry.id   AF-A0A7S2B3S2-F1
#
_cell.length_a   1.000
_cell.length_b   1.000
_cell.length_c   1.000
_cell.angle_alpha   90.00
_cell.angle_beta   90.00
_cell.angle_gamma   90.00
#
_symmetry.space_group_name_H-M   'P 1'
#
loop_
_entity.id
_entity.type
_entity.pdbx_description
1 polymer ?
#
loop_
_entity_poly.entity_id
_entity_poly.type
_entity_poly.pdbx_seq_one_letter_code
_entity_poly.pdbx_strand_id
1 'polypeptide(L)'
;MRPRCLFFCIFLHIHGTVTSYFITPSLYRQKVGQGRRSALIRFNTEQADAPDTDVVERPIEICTLNLKAADGTVTEDTYEIDACEILELDELPDYARAEITGESRVLFRVPENDMEFFLEKEFVTLSELVQCSNEHGFLVDSDLVGHVEGIGELNVEGVVATKKQKFHIHFGAGRLGLGLVVPAIYASGIPFAVLQRPKPKWAEIFSEGPGYVDIKVNDRIVAPGLARVSTSGKEIPYTEYPPRSLVCCGSLEDPIALDLLARATSMSCSLGAAMGKVLSPLKELLPELEPDEQPVLYACENDHNAVMRLKKELEGTVAVVDCMVDRICTGREINADSIRIDAEPWTGSIVAQDPTVTESRRLPFSKSVATAPSSELEAEYYSERKFSLVNGMHTVIAFMTLARQYDNQVLQEYILLKYKFMTISQQREVRAWITARVAELVEKYGMDNLKKWHGFEDDGEVYDYLLEWGLFVQNERFSRTDDVVSRVLGGGVANRWLTRLRPTQAWLEKRFESREAAAENGGISDGSFDNDVVAAAFRHAGFHPTDVYIAEETVRDICGDLVRQGRKFCTRGIEITNKELIEQQRKLGGKSNSPLVAKALAEAHDQEYSSRLSIRKEAQMDRPVAVLFNFDGTLGDTELVAMKVLYWELAPFFSECSDKDCDDFVRLVYDDLGTSRERERAFTNMCQACDKHREARNLEPISKAFTTIAGKLPTKRRRYINNARRSLGLPALEVANQRYNSLEQMQRSETMIAVIAKAVPTCHCNDMLESLKTMDVTCAIATATNYRDRHVSIDAAGLRRYFSYRSVHSPPTDGASKDSAYMQAVQWSEAQPLDCIALESSVEGVISALGSGVALVLGYVGASHVPIECRETHAQKLMQLEGETPDCDNIPGAAMVIDDLRDMPAITAYFANSNSRLEASNRGEIYDPAAIVSELASICEGTVYLPY
;
A
#
# COMPACT_ATOMS: atom_id res chain seq x y z
N MET A 1 17.72 33.91 -15.75
CA MET A 1 18.40 33.78 -14.45
C MET A 1 17.97 34.94 -13.56
N ARG A 2 17.30 34.68 -12.43
CA ARG A 2 17.13 35.64 -11.33
C ARG A 2 18.06 35.20 -10.19
N PRO A 3 18.78 36.10 -9.51
CA PRO A 3 19.56 35.72 -8.35
C PRO A 3 18.62 35.41 -7.17
N ARG A 4 18.91 34.36 -6.41
CA ARG A 4 18.46 34.24 -5.02
C ARG A 4 19.43 35.05 -4.18
N CYS A 5 18.93 35.94 -3.33
CA CYS A 5 19.75 36.56 -2.30
C CYS A 5 20.01 35.50 -1.21
N LEU A 6 21.28 35.22 -0.90
CA LEU A 6 21.65 34.60 0.37
C LEU A 6 21.83 35.70 1.41
N PHE A 7 21.26 35.49 2.59
CA PHE A 7 21.63 36.23 3.79
C PHE A 7 22.77 35.48 4.49
N PHE A 8 23.73 36.22 5.05
CA PHE A 8 24.77 35.67 5.91
C PHE A 8 24.62 36.29 7.30
N CYS A 9 24.55 35.45 8.33
CA CYS A 9 24.80 35.85 9.71
C CYS A 9 26.26 35.56 10.04
N ILE A 10 26.93 36.51 10.68
CA ILE A 10 28.24 36.30 11.30
C ILE A 10 28.06 36.52 12.80
N PHE A 11 28.51 35.54 13.58
CA PHE A 11 28.60 35.65 15.04
C PHE A 11 30.04 36.01 15.40
N LEU A 12 30.20 37.08 16.18
CA LEU A 12 31.51 37.54 16.65
C LEU A 12 31.50 37.53 18.18
N HIS A 13 32.32 36.66 18.75
CA HIS A 13 32.60 36.64 20.19
C HIS A 13 33.65 37.69 20.53
N ILE A 14 33.25 38.71 21.29
CA ILE A 14 34.17 39.66 21.91
C ILE A 14 33.78 39.79 23.38
N HIS A 15 34.71 39.50 24.29
CA HIS A 15 34.52 39.57 25.74
C HIS A 15 33.26 38.86 26.29
N GLY A 16 32.99 37.63 25.82
CA GLY A 16 32.02 36.74 26.47
C GLY A 16 30.54 36.98 26.14
N THR A 17 30.22 37.93 25.25
CA THR A 17 28.85 38.16 24.77
C THR A 17 28.75 37.86 23.27
N VAL A 18 27.66 37.21 22.85
CA VAL A 18 27.37 36.94 21.43
C VAL A 18 26.40 37.98 20.91
N THR A 19 26.81 38.72 19.88
CA THR A 19 25.95 39.67 19.17
C THR A 19 25.87 39.28 17.70
N SER A 20 24.67 39.13 17.17
CA SER A 20 24.41 38.80 15.77
C SER A 20 24.27 40.07 14.91
N TYR A 21 24.89 40.05 13.74
CA TYR A 21 24.77 41.12 12.74
C TYR A 21 24.25 40.58 11.42
N PHE A 22 23.27 41.28 10.84
CA PHE A 22 22.73 40.99 9.51
C PHE A 22 23.34 41.91 8.46
N ILE A 23 23.89 41.32 7.38
CA ILE A 23 24.47 42.07 6.27
C ILE A 23 23.56 41.94 5.03
N THR A 24 23.17 43.07 4.44
CA THR A 24 22.42 43.12 3.17
C THR A 24 23.29 43.69 2.04
N PRO A 25 23.45 42.99 0.89
CA PRO A 25 24.24 43.51 -0.23
C PRO A 25 23.43 44.50 -1.08
N SER A 26 23.86 45.75 -1.18
CA SER A 26 23.37 46.70 -2.18
C SER A 26 24.26 46.67 -3.43
N LEU A 27 23.64 46.52 -4.61
CA LEU A 27 24.33 46.19 -5.87
C LEU A 27 24.51 47.44 -6.74
N TYR A 28 25.72 48.01 -6.77
CA TYR A 28 26.08 49.08 -7.71
C TYR A 28 26.86 48.52 -8.91
N ARG A 29 26.53 48.93 -10.13
CA ARG A 29 27.25 48.55 -11.36
C ARG A 29 27.98 49.74 -11.96
N GLN A 30 29.29 49.62 -12.13
CA GLN A 30 30.06 50.45 -13.07
C GLN A 30 31.07 49.58 -13.84
N LYS A 31 31.32 49.90 -15.12
CA LYS A 31 32.18 49.14 -16.04
C LYS A 31 33.53 49.85 -16.25
N VAL A 32 34.59 49.32 -15.63
CA VAL A 32 36.05 49.47 -15.96
C VAL A 32 36.75 48.23 -15.37
N GLY A 33 37.84 47.64 -15.90
CA GLY A 33 38.49 47.83 -17.20
C GLY A 33 39.92 47.25 -17.26
N GLN A 34 40.05 45.91 -17.29
CA GLN A 34 41.30 45.10 -17.22
C GLN A 34 42.13 45.18 -15.91
N GLY A 35 42.39 44.00 -15.33
CA GLY A 35 43.47 43.79 -14.34
C GLY A 35 43.08 44.02 -12.86
N ARG A 36 43.10 42.93 -12.07
CA ARG A 36 42.82 42.84 -10.62
C ARG A 36 41.36 43.16 -10.21
N ARG A 37 40.80 42.28 -9.37
CA ARG A 37 39.57 42.52 -8.61
C ARG A 37 39.93 42.54 -7.13
N SER A 38 39.76 43.68 -6.47
CA SER A 38 39.74 43.79 -5.01
C SER A 38 38.31 44.12 -4.60
N ALA A 39 37.74 43.36 -3.66
CA ALA A 39 36.47 43.70 -3.04
C ALA A 39 36.75 44.62 -1.85
N LEU A 40 36.33 45.88 -1.93
CA LEU A 40 36.39 46.80 -0.80
C LEU A 40 35.06 46.71 -0.04
N ILE A 41 35.06 46.05 1.12
CA ILE A 41 33.89 46.02 2.01
C ILE A 41 33.89 47.33 2.80
N ARG A 42 32.82 48.12 2.65
CA ARG A 42 32.62 49.36 3.40
C ARG A 42 31.48 49.16 4.40
N PHE A 43 31.80 49.20 5.69
CA PHE A 43 30.78 49.20 6.73
C PHE A 43 30.08 50.57 6.72
N ASN A 44 28.76 50.57 6.58
CA ASN A 44 27.94 51.77 6.66
C ASN A 44 27.09 51.67 7.93
N THR A 45 27.54 52.32 9.00
CA THR A 45 26.79 52.43 10.26
C THR A 45 25.73 53.52 10.13
N GLU A 46 24.55 53.18 9.63
CA GLU A 46 23.37 54.02 9.79
C GLU A 46 22.72 53.73 11.14
N GLN A 47 23.12 54.50 12.15
CA GLN A 47 22.27 54.78 13.30
C GLN A 47 22.16 56.29 13.45
N ALA A 48 20.93 56.79 13.61
CA ALA A 48 20.67 58.21 13.74
C ALA A 48 21.04 58.70 15.15
N ASP A 49 21.50 59.96 15.18
CA ASP A 49 21.63 60.88 16.30
C ASP A 49 22.75 60.67 17.38
N ALA A 50 23.58 61.72 17.45
CA ALA A 50 24.41 62.19 18.59
C ALA A 50 25.87 61.65 18.68
N PRO A 51 26.83 62.44 19.23
CA PRO A 51 28.08 62.70 18.52
C PRO A 51 29.39 62.39 19.27
N ASP A 52 30.51 62.57 18.55
CA ASP A 52 31.91 62.62 18.99
C ASP A 52 32.48 61.41 19.74
N THR A 53 33.34 60.63 19.07
CA THR A 53 34.72 60.37 19.54
C THR A 53 35.61 59.72 18.47
N ASP A 54 36.93 59.87 18.64
CA ASP A 54 37.95 59.70 17.60
C ASP A 54 38.13 58.28 17.01
N VAL A 55 38.45 58.25 15.72
CA VAL A 55 38.96 57.05 15.03
C VAL A 55 40.41 56.80 15.48
N VAL A 56 40.65 55.65 16.11
CA VAL A 56 42.01 55.13 16.37
C VAL A 56 42.29 53.95 15.45
N GLU A 57 43.08 54.16 14.41
CA GLU A 57 43.63 53.07 13.59
C GLU A 57 44.62 52.24 14.41
N ARG A 58 44.49 50.90 14.38
CA ARG A 58 45.53 49.96 14.81
C ARG A 58 45.61 48.77 13.85
N PRO A 59 46.82 48.23 13.61
CA PRO A 59 47.00 47.10 12.72
C PRO A 59 46.51 45.80 13.35
N ILE A 60 45.98 44.91 12.52
CA ILE A 60 45.76 43.50 12.88
C ILE A 60 47.04 42.74 12.51
N GLU A 61 47.63 42.03 13.46
CA GLU A 61 48.79 41.16 13.20
C GLU A 61 48.39 39.94 12.38
N ILE A 62 49.22 39.59 11.39
CA ILE A 62 49.08 38.38 10.58
C ILE A 62 49.98 37.32 11.20
N CYS A 63 49.40 36.31 11.85
CA CYS A 63 50.17 35.16 12.35
C CYS A 63 50.77 34.37 11.19
N THR A 64 52.08 34.12 11.24
CA THR A 64 52.81 33.30 10.28
C THR A 64 52.98 31.88 10.83
N LEU A 65 52.70 30.86 10.02
CA LEU A 65 52.69 29.47 10.45
C LEU A 65 53.90 28.73 9.88
N ASN A 66 54.84 28.31 10.74
CA ASN A 66 56.04 27.59 10.34
C ASN A 66 55.83 26.07 10.49
N LEU A 67 55.96 25.33 9.39
CA LEU A 67 55.98 23.87 9.40
C LEU A 67 57.43 23.35 9.31
N LYS A 68 57.73 22.29 10.03
CA LYS A 68 59.07 21.71 10.15
C LYS A 68 59.05 20.25 9.69
N ALA A 69 59.90 19.89 8.74
CA ALA A 69 60.02 18.50 8.29
C ALA A 69 60.70 17.63 9.36
N ALA A 70 60.47 16.31 9.29
CA ALA A 70 60.95 15.34 10.29
C ALA A 70 62.48 15.19 10.36
N ASP A 71 63.23 15.73 9.39
CA ASP A 71 64.71 15.81 9.42
C ASP A 71 65.26 17.14 9.97
N GLY A 72 64.38 18.08 10.33
CA GLY A 72 64.73 19.35 10.96
C GLY A 72 65.06 20.49 10.00
N THR A 73 65.00 20.30 8.68
CA THR A 73 65.16 21.41 7.72
C THR A 73 63.90 22.27 7.57
N VAL A 74 64.11 23.56 7.26
CA VAL A 74 63.07 24.57 7.04
C VAL A 74 63.39 25.29 5.73
N THR A 75 62.42 25.37 4.82
CA THR A 75 62.52 26.08 3.53
C THR A 75 61.33 27.02 3.38
N GLU A 76 61.61 28.32 3.18
CA GLU A 76 60.61 29.31 2.79
C GLU A 76 60.42 29.27 1.27
N ASP A 77 59.27 28.81 0.79
CA ASP A 77 58.81 28.98 -0.58
C ASP A 77 57.38 29.53 -0.59
N THR A 78 57.10 30.49 -1.47
CA THR A 78 55.79 31.16 -1.55
C THR A 78 54.94 30.52 -2.65
N TYR A 79 53.81 29.90 -2.30
CA TYR A 79 52.88 29.31 -3.25
C TYR A 79 51.66 30.22 -3.49
N GLU A 80 51.34 30.46 -4.77
CA GLU A 80 50.10 31.10 -5.19
C GLU A 80 49.03 30.00 -5.38
N ILE A 81 48.01 29.97 -4.52
CA ILE A 81 46.95 28.96 -4.57
C ILE A 81 45.89 29.42 -5.58
N ASP A 82 45.94 28.88 -6.79
CA ASP A 82 44.83 28.94 -7.74
C ASP A 82 43.72 27.95 -7.33
N ALA A 83 42.48 28.21 -7.72
CA ALA A 83 41.30 27.68 -7.06
C ALA A 83 41.13 26.14 -7.16
N CYS A 84 41.35 25.44 -6.04
CA CYS A 84 40.93 24.05 -5.84
C CYS A 84 40.07 23.90 -4.57
N GLU A 85 39.02 23.10 -4.75
CA GLU A 85 38.15 22.41 -3.77
C GLU A 85 38.31 22.77 -2.28
N ILE A 86 37.32 23.50 -1.76
CA ILE A 86 37.00 23.47 -0.32
C ILE A 86 36.39 22.09 -0.03
N LEU A 87 37.18 21.22 0.58
CA LEU A 87 36.65 20.05 1.29
C LEU A 87 35.88 20.56 2.53
N GLU A 88 34.63 20.13 2.67
CA GLU A 88 33.85 20.35 3.89
C GLU A 88 34.55 19.63 5.05
N LEU A 89 34.77 20.34 6.16
CA LEU A 89 35.59 19.86 7.29
C LEU A 89 34.84 18.92 8.26
N ASP A 90 33.68 18.42 7.84
CA ASP A 90 32.76 17.60 8.63
C ASP A 90 32.92 16.08 8.36
N GLU A 91 33.96 15.64 7.63
CA GLU A 91 34.14 14.24 7.19
C GLU A 91 35.51 13.61 7.50
N LEU A 92 36.06 13.89 8.67
CA LEU A 92 37.07 13.01 9.30
C LEU A 92 36.44 12.24 10.47
N PRO A 93 36.83 10.97 10.72
CA PRO A 93 36.32 10.23 11.85
C PRO A 93 36.94 10.77 13.14
N ASP A 94 36.13 11.47 13.95
CA ASP A 94 36.53 11.97 15.27
C ASP A 94 36.81 10.83 16.24
N TYR A 95 38.09 10.53 16.41
CA TYR A 95 38.63 9.77 17.54
C TYR A 95 39.37 10.73 18.48
N ALA A 96 39.19 10.56 19.78
CA ALA A 96 39.84 11.40 20.79
C ALA A 96 41.36 11.38 20.62
N ARG A 97 41.95 12.53 20.26
CA ARG A 97 43.40 12.66 20.19
C ARG A 97 43.96 12.84 21.60
N ALA A 98 44.88 11.96 21.97
CA ALA A 98 45.74 12.13 23.13
C ALA A 98 46.95 13.00 22.71
N GLU A 99 47.00 14.25 23.15
CA GLU A 99 48.15 15.11 22.89
C GLU A 99 49.09 15.10 24.09
N ILE A 100 50.34 14.67 23.88
CA ILE A 100 51.41 14.81 24.88
C ILE A 100 51.90 16.25 24.82
N THR A 101 51.35 17.09 25.70
CA THR A 101 51.87 18.44 25.89
C THR A 101 53.22 18.36 26.63
N GLY A 102 54.14 19.29 26.34
CA GLY A 102 55.56 19.22 26.77
C GLY A 102 55.84 19.33 28.28
N GLU A 103 54.81 19.23 29.13
CA GLU A 103 54.86 19.38 30.60
C GLU A 103 54.09 18.23 31.29
N SER A 104 54.49 16.98 31.03
CA SER A 104 54.00 15.78 31.75
C SER A 104 52.47 15.65 31.86
N ARG A 105 51.74 16.08 30.83
CA ARG A 105 50.27 16.09 30.78
C ARG A 105 49.76 15.51 29.46
N VAL A 106 48.93 14.47 29.56
CA VAL A 106 48.20 13.91 28.43
C VAL A 106 46.83 14.57 28.37
N LEU A 107 46.58 15.33 27.31
CA LEU A 107 45.29 15.99 27.06
C LEU A 107 44.38 15.06 26.27
N PHE A 108 43.18 14.79 26.78
CA PHE A 108 42.12 14.09 26.03
C PHE A 108 41.00 15.07 25.71
N ARG A 109 40.76 15.31 24.43
CA ARG A 109 39.66 16.17 23.94
C ARG A 109 38.56 15.29 23.32
N VAL A 110 37.33 15.41 23.84
CA VAL A 110 36.16 14.65 23.38
C VAL A 110 35.20 15.59 22.63
N PRO A 111 35.09 15.52 21.29
CA PRO A 111 34.40 16.55 20.50
C PRO A 111 32.89 16.71 20.77
N GLU A 112 32.17 15.65 21.16
CA GLU A 112 30.70 15.70 21.30
C GLU A 112 30.19 16.65 22.42
N ASN A 113 31.04 17.19 23.32
CA ASN A 113 30.60 18.03 24.46
C ASN A 113 31.52 19.21 24.84
N ASP A 114 32.58 19.53 24.08
CA ASP A 114 33.60 20.55 24.43
C ASP A 114 34.24 20.37 25.84
N MET A 115 34.19 19.15 26.40
CA MET A 115 34.80 18.85 27.69
C MET A 115 36.26 18.40 27.54
N GLU A 116 37.16 19.13 28.20
CA GLU A 116 38.56 18.77 28.38
C GLU A 116 38.75 18.07 29.73
N PHE A 117 39.40 16.90 29.72
CA PHE A 117 39.70 16.15 30.94
C PHE A 117 41.21 16.11 31.18
N PHE A 118 41.62 16.41 32.41
CA PHE A 118 43.01 16.46 32.83
C PHE A 118 43.34 15.27 33.74
N LEU A 119 44.22 14.39 33.29
CA LEU A 119 44.89 13.39 34.12
C LEU A 119 46.22 13.98 34.62
N GLU A 120 46.19 14.66 35.76
CA GLU A 120 47.40 15.15 36.44
C GLU A 120 48.14 14.02 37.17
N LYS A 121 48.91 13.23 36.42
CA LYS A 121 49.91 12.31 36.97
C LYS A 121 51.17 12.30 36.11
N GLU A 122 52.33 12.26 36.76
CA GLU A 122 53.65 12.07 36.10
C GLU A 122 53.74 10.76 35.31
N PHE A 123 52.95 9.74 35.71
CA PHE A 123 52.83 8.46 35.01
C PHE A 123 51.37 7.96 35.10
N VAL A 124 50.84 7.44 33.99
CA VAL A 124 49.53 6.78 33.91
C VAL A 124 49.75 5.33 33.50
N THR A 125 49.24 4.38 34.27
CA THR A 125 49.37 2.95 33.92
C THR A 125 48.37 2.55 32.83
N LEU A 126 48.68 1.50 32.06
CA LEU A 126 47.76 0.97 31.05
C LEU A 126 46.40 0.58 31.66
N SER A 127 46.41 0.06 32.89
CA SER A 127 45.22 -0.29 33.67
C SER A 127 44.33 0.92 33.95
N GLU A 128 44.90 2.05 34.36
CA GLU A 128 44.17 3.31 34.59
C GLU A 128 43.66 3.92 33.27
N LEU A 129 44.44 3.80 32.19
CA LEU A 129 44.06 4.26 30.87
C LEU A 129 42.86 3.48 30.32
N VAL A 130 42.88 2.15 30.48
CA VAL A 130 41.79 1.23 30.10
C VAL A 130 40.57 1.44 31.02
N GLN A 131 40.76 1.72 32.30
CA GLN A 131 39.66 2.08 33.20
C GLN A 131 38.97 3.39 32.75
N CYS A 132 39.75 4.44 32.49
CA CYS A 132 39.26 5.73 32.00
C CYS A 132 38.54 5.58 30.63
N SER A 133 39.09 4.78 29.72
CA SER A 133 38.47 4.39 28.46
C SER A 133 37.12 3.70 28.65
N ASN A 134 36.99 2.79 29.62
CA ASN A 134 35.73 2.10 29.92
C ASN A 134 34.70 3.02 30.61
N GLU A 135 35.15 3.95 31.46
CA GLU A 135 34.29 4.90 32.17
C GLU A 135 33.74 6.00 31.25
N HIS A 136 34.53 6.45 30.27
CA HIS A 136 34.18 7.57 29.37
C HIS A 136 33.92 7.18 27.91
N GLY A 137 34.14 5.91 27.52
CA GLY A 137 33.67 5.34 26.26
C GLY A 137 34.50 5.64 25.01
N PHE A 138 35.80 5.93 25.16
CA PHE A 138 36.73 6.14 24.03
C PHE A 138 37.65 4.92 23.82
N LEU A 139 38.21 4.77 22.62
CA LEU A 139 39.18 3.70 22.30
C LEU A 139 40.62 4.16 22.58
N VAL A 140 41.45 3.24 23.08
CA VAL A 140 42.91 3.42 23.18
C VAL A 140 43.56 2.85 21.91
N ASP A 141 44.42 3.64 21.27
CA ASP A 141 45.16 3.25 20.06
C ASP A 141 46.23 2.18 20.38
N SER A 142 46.38 1.18 19.51
CA SER A 142 47.43 0.16 19.59
C SER A 142 48.84 0.74 19.53
N ASP A 143 49.05 1.84 18.80
CA ASP A 143 50.36 2.50 18.71
C ASP A 143 50.75 3.17 20.05
N LEU A 144 49.75 3.50 20.87
CA LEU A 144 49.93 4.01 22.23
C LEU A 144 50.29 2.87 23.21
N VAL A 145 49.69 1.69 23.05
CA VAL A 145 50.01 0.50 23.85
C VAL A 145 51.49 0.11 23.67
N GLY A 146 51.98 0.10 22.42
CA GLY A 146 53.37 -0.21 22.10
C GLY A 146 54.40 0.77 22.69
N HIS A 147 53.99 1.99 23.11
CA HIS A 147 54.85 2.92 23.84
C HIS A 147 54.87 2.70 25.36
N VAL A 148 53.85 2.03 25.93
CA VAL A 148 53.73 1.75 27.36
C VAL A 148 54.39 0.43 27.76
N GLU A 149 54.48 -0.54 26.83
CA GLU A 149 55.11 -1.86 27.05
C GLU A 149 56.62 -1.82 27.34
N GLY A 150 57.27 -0.65 27.27
CA GLY A 150 58.64 -0.46 27.71
C GLY A 150 58.88 -0.54 29.23
N ILE A 151 57.82 -0.63 30.05
CA ILE A 151 57.92 -0.52 31.52
C ILE A 151 57.19 -1.67 32.26
N GLY A 152 57.82 -2.85 32.28
CA GLY A 152 57.67 -3.85 33.36
C GLY A 152 56.42 -4.72 33.37
N GLU A 153 56.62 -6.02 33.57
CA GLU A 153 55.53 -7.01 33.71
C GLU A 153 54.59 -6.68 34.88
N LEU A 154 53.31 -6.44 34.58
CA LEU A 154 52.24 -6.34 35.57
C LEU A 154 51.23 -7.46 35.38
N ASN A 155 51.18 -8.35 36.37
CA ASN A 155 50.34 -9.54 36.36
C ASN A 155 48.90 -9.19 36.79
N VAL A 156 47.97 -9.10 35.84
CA VAL A 156 46.57 -8.68 36.07
C VAL A 156 45.62 -9.88 36.14
N GLU A 157 45.90 -10.83 37.04
CA GLU A 157 44.92 -11.86 37.41
C GLU A 157 43.93 -11.31 38.45
N GLY A 158 42.88 -10.67 37.94
CA GLY A 158 41.66 -10.35 38.68
C GLY A 158 41.39 -8.86 38.88
N VAL A 159 40.57 -8.29 37.98
CA VAL A 159 39.61 -7.20 38.27
C VAL A 159 38.71 -6.99 37.03
N VAL A 160 37.40 -6.76 37.28
CA VAL A 160 36.28 -6.54 36.32
C VAL A 160 35.89 -7.73 35.40
N ALA A 161 34.61 -8.12 35.47
CA ALA A 161 33.95 -8.87 34.40
C ALA A 161 33.83 -7.98 33.15
N THR A 162 34.70 -8.19 32.16
CA THR A 162 34.79 -7.35 30.96
C THR A 162 33.46 -7.34 30.20
N LYS A 163 32.85 -6.14 30.05
CA LYS A 163 31.68 -5.97 29.19
C LYS A 163 32.06 -6.42 27.78
N LYS A 164 31.37 -7.45 27.27
CA LYS A 164 31.59 -8.02 25.93
C LYS A 164 31.65 -6.90 24.89
N GLN A 165 32.75 -6.82 24.15
CA GLN A 165 32.97 -5.76 23.15
C GLN A 165 31.82 -5.79 22.15
N LYS A 166 31.24 -4.62 21.85
CA LYS A 166 30.09 -4.53 20.93
C LYS A 166 30.49 -5.03 19.55
N PHE A 167 29.69 -5.96 19.01
CA PHE A 167 29.87 -6.52 17.69
C PHE A 167 28.52 -6.68 17.00
N HIS A 168 28.44 -6.29 15.73
CA HIS A 168 27.20 -6.31 14.96
C HIS A 168 27.28 -7.25 13.74
N ILE A 169 26.19 -7.96 13.43
CA ILE A 169 26.08 -8.73 12.18
C ILE A 169 24.98 -8.15 11.29
N HIS A 170 25.30 -7.83 10.04
CA HIS A 170 24.30 -7.55 9.01
C HIS A 170 24.08 -8.76 8.10
N PHE A 171 22.87 -9.29 8.06
CA PHE A 171 22.49 -10.37 7.14
C PHE A 171 21.99 -9.80 5.81
N GLY A 172 22.73 -10.13 4.75
CA GLY A 172 22.37 -9.83 3.36
C GLY A 172 23.02 -8.55 2.84
N ALA A 173 24.03 -8.71 1.99
CA ALA A 173 24.59 -7.63 1.19
C ALA A 173 23.62 -7.27 0.04
N GLY A 174 22.46 -6.71 0.39
CA GLY A 174 21.35 -6.31 -0.51
C GLY A 174 21.64 -5.04 -1.30
N ARG A 175 20.61 -4.45 -1.94
CA ARG A 175 20.69 -3.04 -2.39
C ARG A 175 20.48 -2.10 -1.22
N LEU A 176 19.42 -2.34 -0.43
CA LEU A 176 19.11 -1.58 0.77
C LEU A 176 20.15 -1.78 1.88
N GLY A 177 20.60 -3.02 2.10
CA GLY A 177 21.67 -3.33 3.05
C GLY A 177 22.93 -2.52 2.80
N LEU A 178 23.47 -2.57 1.58
CA LEU A 178 24.69 -1.82 1.24
C LEU A 178 24.46 -0.32 0.95
N GLY A 179 23.23 0.08 0.61
CA GLY A 179 22.87 1.46 0.31
C GLY A 179 22.41 2.29 1.51
N LEU A 180 22.04 1.66 2.63
CA LEU A 180 21.55 2.33 3.84
C LEU A 180 22.09 1.69 5.11
N VAL A 181 21.84 0.40 5.32
CA VAL A 181 22.04 -0.23 6.65
C VAL A 181 23.52 -0.37 7.00
N VAL A 182 24.34 -0.93 6.10
CA VAL A 182 25.80 -1.09 6.29
C VAL A 182 26.52 0.26 6.36
N PRO A 183 26.23 1.27 5.52
CA PRO A 183 26.72 2.63 5.73
C PRO A 183 26.36 3.19 7.11
N ALA A 184 25.13 2.98 7.59
CA ALA A 184 24.70 3.42 8.92
C ALA A 184 25.44 2.71 10.06
N ILE A 185 25.73 1.40 9.92
CA ILE A 185 26.55 0.64 10.87
C ILE A 185 28.00 1.14 10.84
N TYR A 186 28.60 1.31 9.66
CA TYR A 186 29.96 1.81 9.50
C TYR A 186 30.13 3.19 10.16
N ALA A 187 29.20 4.11 9.89
CA ALA A 187 29.18 5.46 10.46
C ALA A 187 28.75 5.51 11.96
N SER A 188 28.46 4.37 12.59
CA SER A 188 28.30 4.27 14.06
C SER A 188 29.61 3.93 14.79
N GLY A 189 30.66 3.58 14.04
CA GLY A 189 31.96 3.13 14.58
C GLY A 189 31.97 1.70 15.12
N ILE A 190 30.82 1.03 15.24
CA ILE A 190 30.71 -0.32 15.81
C ILE A 190 31.38 -1.37 14.89
N PRO A 191 32.24 -2.26 15.41
CA PRO A 191 32.76 -3.40 14.68
C PRO A 191 31.65 -4.32 14.15
N PHE A 192 31.75 -4.74 12.88
CA PHE A 192 30.70 -5.53 12.23
C PHE A 192 31.18 -6.52 11.16
N ALA A 193 30.34 -7.53 10.92
CA ALA A 193 30.43 -8.41 9.77
C ALA A 193 29.16 -8.38 8.92
N VAL A 194 29.29 -8.41 7.60
CA VAL A 194 28.19 -8.58 6.65
C VAL A 194 28.18 -10.02 6.16
N LEU A 195 27.18 -10.81 6.57
CA LEU A 195 27.01 -12.18 6.12
C LEU A 195 26.24 -12.24 4.80
N GLN A 196 26.86 -12.83 3.78
CA GLN A 196 26.30 -12.91 2.43
C GLN A 196 26.45 -14.33 1.86
N ARG A 197 25.32 -14.97 1.51
CA ARG A 197 25.35 -16.28 0.85
C ARG A 197 26.02 -16.27 -0.53
N PRO A 198 26.79 -17.30 -0.91
CA PRO A 198 27.34 -17.48 -2.25
C PRO A 198 26.30 -17.28 -3.35
N LYS A 199 26.64 -16.48 -4.35
CA LYS A 199 25.91 -16.35 -5.63
C LYS A 199 26.93 -16.07 -6.74
N PRO A 200 26.67 -16.44 -8.01
CA PRO A 200 27.63 -16.23 -9.10
C PRO A 200 28.16 -14.80 -9.21
N LYS A 201 27.29 -13.80 -9.02
CA LYS A 201 27.63 -12.36 -9.01
C LYS A 201 28.53 -11.88 -7.86
N TRP A 202 28.88 -12.76 -6.92
CA TRP A 202 29.82 -12.48 -5.84
C TRP A 202 31.15 -13.22 -6.02
N ALA A 203 31.23 -14.17 -6.96
CA ALA A 203 32.37 -15.07 -7.07
C ALA A 203 33.69 -14.33 -7.32
N GLU A 204 33.66 -13.24 -8.07
CA GLU A 204 34.82 -12.39 -8.39
C GLU A 204 35.43 -11.73 -7.15
N ILE A 205 34.63 -11.11 -6.28
CA ILE A 205 35.10 -10.52 -5.01
C ILE A 205 35.81 -11.56 -4.12
N PHE A 206 35.33 -12.80 -4.13
CA PHE A 206 35.84 -13.85 -3.24
C PHE A 206 36.84 -14.81 -3.90
N SER A 207 37.22 -14.60 -5.18
CA SER A 207 38.13 -15.50 -5.90
C SER A 207 39.62 -15.18 -5.69
N GLU A 208 39.96 -13.94 -5.36
CA GLU A 208 41.34 -13.44 -5.29
C GLU A 208 42.03 -13.66 -3.93
N GLY A 209 41.34 -14.25 -2.96
CA GLY A 209 41.85 -14.43 -1.60
C GLY A 209 41.72 -13.17 -0.71
N PRO A 210 42.46 -13.12 0.42
CA PRO A 210 42.37 -12.03 1.38
C PRO A 210 42.62 -10.67 0.72
N GLY A 211 41.83 -9.67 1.11
CA GLY A 211 41.92 -8.32 0.56
C GLY A 211 40.78 -7.47 1.09
N TYR A 212 40.60 -6.29 0.50
CA TYR A 212 39.60 -5.31 0.94
C TYR A 212 38.63 -4.97 -0.19
N VAL A 213 37.43 -4.53 0.17
CA VAL A 213 36.41 -4.05 -0.76
C VAL A 213 35.77 -2.77 -0.22
N ASP A 214 35.60 -1.77 -1.09
CA ASP A 214 34.91 -0.53 -0.77
C ASP A 214 33.42 -0.61 -1.11
N ILE A 215 32.55 -0.09 -0.24
CA ILE A 215 31.15 0.17 -0.58
C ILE A 215 31.02 1.62 -1.04
N LYS A 216 30.51 1.82 -2.26
CA LYS A 216 30.26 3.11 -2.89
C LYS A 216 28.75 3.33 -3.07
N VAL A 217 28.24 4.49 -2.71
CA VAL A 217 26.86 4.93 -2.99
C VAL A 217 26.92 6.18 -3.87
N ASN A 218 26.38 6.11 -5.08
CA ASN A 218 26.48 7.18 -6.09
C ASN A 218 27.94 7.64 -6.29
N ASP A 219 28.83 6.68 -6.55
CA ASP A 219 30.29 6.85 -6.72
C ASP A 219 31.08 7.32 -5.48
N ARG A 220 30.44 7.93 -4.46
CA ARG A 220 31.06 8.26 -3.18
C ARG A 220 31.29 7.02 -2.33
N ILE A 221 32.50 6.84 -1.81
CA ILE A 221 32.82 5.77 -0.85
C ILE A 221 32.13 6.08 0.49
N VAL A 222 31.36 5.12 1.02
CA VAL A 222 30.59 5.26 2.27
C VAL A 222 30.98 4.25 3.35
N ALA A 223 31.68 3.18 2.96
CA ALA A 223 32.32 2.26 3.88
C ALA A 223 33.57 1.70 3.19
N PRO A 224 34.74 2.33 3.34
CA PRO A 224 36.00 1.83 2.78
C PRO A 224 36.49 0.59 3.52
N GLY A 225 37.29 -0.23 2.84
CA GLY A 225 38.19 -1.18 3.48
C GLY A 225 37.51 -2.34 4.23
N LEU A 226 36.38 -2.87 3.75
CA LEU A 226 35.81 -4.09 4.34
C LEU A 226 36.66 -5.30 3.95
N ALA A 227 37.12 -6.08 4.93
CA ALA A 227 37.91 -7.27 4.66
C ALA A 227 37.08 -8.37 3.97
N ARG A 228 37.59 -8.94 2.88
CA ARG A 228 36.94 -10.02 2.10
C ARG A 228 37.24 -11.36 2.77
N VAL A 229 36.22 -12.03 3.32
CA VAL A 229 36.35 -13.34 3.98
C VAL A 229 35.53 -14.38 3.20
N SER A 230 36.13 -15.52 2.86
CA SER A 230 35.51 -16.58 2.07
C SER A 230 35.71 -17.94 2.74
N THR A 231 34.65 -18.75 2.82
CA THR A 231 34.65 -20.06 3.48
C THR A 231 35.18 -21.19 2.58
N SER A 232 36.02 -20.86 1.58
CA SER A 232 36.56 -21.78 0.60
C SER A 232 37.71 -22.66 1.14
N GLY A 233 37.43 -23.42 2.21
CA GLY A 233 38.21 -24.59 2.63
C GLY A 233 39.51 -24.33 3.39
N LYS A 234 39.68 -23.16 4.02
CA LYS A 234 40.80 -22.87 4.94
C LYS A 234 40.26 -22.36 6.27
N GLU A 235 40.76 -22.93 7.36
CA GLU A 235 40.56 -22.39 8.71
C GLU A 235 41.27 -21.03 8.80
N ILE A 236 40.52 -19.98 9.13
CA ILE A 236 41.06 -18.66 9.48
C ILE A 236 41.04 -18.59 11.02
N PRO A 237 42.19 -18.42 11.70
CA PRO A 237 42.23 -18.33 13.15
C PRO A 237 41.37 -17.20 13.72
N TYR A 238 40.72 -17.47 14.85
CA TYR A 238 39.84 -16.56 15.60
C TYR A 238 40.39 -15.13 15.78
N THR A 239 41.71 -15.01 15.95
CA THR A 239 42.43 -13.76 16.21
C THR A 239 42.64 -12.87 14.98
N GLU A 240 42.33 -13.33 13.76
CA GLU A 240 42.71 -12.63 12.51
C GLU A 240 41.54 -11.93 11.81
N TYR A 241 40.28 -12.06 12.28
CA TYR A 241 39.13 -11.41 11.63
C TYR A 241 39.17 -9.88 11.81
N PRO A 242 39.30 -9.09 10.72
CA PRO A 242 39.30 -7.64 10.84
C PRO A 242 37.94 -7.13 11.34
N PRO A 243 37.91 -6.05 12.14
CA PRO A 243 36.69 -5.56 12.81
C PRO A 243 35.59 -5.07 11.85
N ARG A 244 35.86 -5.02 10.54
CA ARG A 244 34.92 -4.67 9.47
C ARG A 244 35.10 -5.67 8.32
N SER A 245 34.19 -6.63 8.19
CA SER A 245 34.34 -7.76 7.26
C SER A 245 33.09 -7.98 6.38
N LEU A 246 33.30 -8.32 5.10
CA LEU A 246 32.29 -8.88 4.20
C LEU A 246 32.57 -10.38 4.04
N VAL A 247 31.64 -11.21 4.51
CA VAL A 247 31.84 -12.65 4.70
C VAL A 247 30.93 -13.45 3.77
N CYS A 248 31.52 -14.36 2.99
CA CYS A 248 30.78 -15.29 2.14
C CYS A 248 30.63 -16.66 2.82
N CYS A 249 29.46 -16.93 3.42
CA CYS A 249 29.16 -18.19 4.10
C CYS A 249 27.97 -18.94 3.45
N GLY A 250 28.08 -20.26 3.30
CA GLY A 250 27.06 -21.09 2.66
C GLY A 250 25.78 -21.22 3.50
N SER A 251 25.96 -21.35 4.81
CA SER A 251 24.93 -21.50 5.83
C SER A 251 25.29 -20.69 7.09
N LEU A 252 24.37 -20.62 8.06
CA LEU A 252 24.68 -20.14 9.41
C LEU A 252 25.37 -21.21 10.27
N GLU A 253 25.30 -22.49 9.88
CA GLU A 253 26.08 -23.58 10.52
C GLU A 253 27.56 -23.59 10.10
N ASP A 254 27.97 -22.67 9.22
CA ASP A 254 29.36 -22.50 8.81
C ASP A 254 30.20 -22.06 10.03
N PRO A 255 31.37 -22.66 10.32
CA PRO A 255 32.16 -22.32 11.51
C PRO A 255 32.48 -20.83 11.65
N ILE A 256 32.66 -20.10 10.54
CA ILE A 256 32.89 -18.65 10.58
C ILE A 256 31.60 -17.91 10.96
N ALA A 257 30.44 -18.35 10.48
CA ALA A 257 29.16 -17.77 10.86
C ALA A 257 28.83 -18.04 12.34
N LEU A 258 29.11 -19.24 12.85
CA LEU A 258 28.92 -19.60 14.26
C LEU A 258 29.81 -18.77 15.20
N ASP A 259 31.10 -18.56 14.86
CA ASP A 259 31.98 -17.70 15.64
C ASP A 259 31.48 -16.25 15.72
N LEU A 260 31.09 -15.70 14.56
CA LEU A 260 30.55 -14.34 14.49
C LEU A 260 29.26 -14.23 15.31
N LEU A 261 28.35 -15.21 15.22
CA LEU A 261 27.12 -15.27 16.01
C LEU A 261 27.41 -15.33 17.52
N ALA A 262 28.37 -16.15 17.94
CA ALA A 262 28.81 -16.22 19.34
C ALA A 262 29.39 -14.88 19.85
N ARG A 263 29.98 -14.06 18.98
CA ARG A 263 30.48 -12.72 19.30
C ARG A 263 29.41 -11.63 19.28
N ALA A 264 28.39 -11.76 18.43
CA ALA A 264 27.40 -10.71 18.20
C ALA A 264 26.68 -10.27 19.48
N THR A 265 26.63 -8.95 19.69
CA THR A 265 25.77 -8.31 20.70
C THR A 265 24.50 -7.73 20.07
N SER A 266 24.47 -7.63 18.74
CA SER A 266 23.32 -7.18 17.95
C SER A 266 23.43 -7.65 16.50
N MET A 267 22.30 -7.65 15.80
CA MET A 267 22.14 -8.13 14.44
C MET A 267 21.20 -7.21 13.66
N SER A 268 21.28 -7.19 12.34
CA SER A 268 20.29 -6.55 11.45
C SER A 268 20.16 -7.32 10.14
N CYS A 269 19.06 -7.15 9.40
CA CYS A 269 18.87 -7.85 8.13
C CYS A 269 18.21 -7.01 7.03
N SER A 270 18.52 -7.31 5.76
CA SER A 270 17.82 -6.74 4.58
C SER A 270 17.73 -7.75 3.44
N LEU A 271 16.96 -8.80 3.67
CA LEU A 271 16.87 -10.06 2.91
C LEU A 271 15.59 -10.16 2.05
N GLY A 272 14.55 -9.38 2.35
CA GLY A 272 13.22 -9.46 1.73
C GLY A 272 12.58 -10.84 1.94
N ALA A 273 11.95 -11.38 0.90
CA ALA A 273 11.33 -12.73 0.94
C ALA A 273 12.28 -13.87 1.34
N ALA A 274 13.60 -13.65 1.33
CA ALA A 274 14.57 -14.63 1.83
C ALA A 274 14.78 -14.60 3.35
N MET A 275 14.18 -13.65 4.09
CA MET A 275 14.42 -13.42 5.52
C MET A 275 14.20 -14.66 6.37
N GLY A 276 12.98 -15.21 6.40
CA GLY A 276 12.64 -16.39 7.20
C GLY A 276 13.63 -17.53 6.95
N LYS A 277 13.72 -18.02 5.71
CA LYS A 277 14.66 -19.11 5.33
C LYS A 277 16.13 -18.88 5.71
N VAL A 278 16.58 -17.65 5.91
CA VAL A 278 17.97 -17.34 6.32
C VAL A 278 18.11 -17.22 7.84
N LEU A 279 17.08 -16.75 8.55
CA LEU A 279 17.16 -16.40 9.97
C LEU A 279 16.46 -17.41 10.90
N SER A 280 15.55 -18.24 10.40
CA SER A 280 14.97 -19.37 11.14
C SER A 280 16.01 -20.23 11.89
N PRO A 281 17.19 -20.57 11.31
CA PRO A 281 18.18 -21.38 12.01
C PRO A 281 18.74 -20.73 13.29
N LEU A 282 18.61 -19.42 13.48
CA LEU A 282 19.07 -18.74 14.70
C LEU A 282 18.42 -19.33 15.97
N LYS A 283 17.20 -19.88 15.87
CA LYS A 283 16.51 -20.54 16.99
C LYS A 283 17.24 -21.77 17.51
N GLU A 284 17.93 -22.50 16.63
CA GLU A 284 18.66 -23.73 16.96
C GLU A 284 20.15 -23.47 17.24
N LEU A 285 20.69 -22.37 16.72
CA LEU A 285 22.11 -22.01 16.82
C LEU A 285 22.45 -21.09 18.00
N LEU A 286 21.46 -20.39 18.58
CA LEU A 286 21.63 -19.55 19.75
C LEU A 286 20.93 -20.17 20.97
N PRO A 287 21.50 -20.04 22.19
CA PRO A 287 20.83 -20.51 23.40
C PRO A 287 19.58 -19.66 23.71
N GLU A 288 18.62 -20.26 24.40
CA GLU A 288 17.57 -19.48 25.08
C GLU A 288 18.20 -18.62 26.18
N LEU A 289 17.78 -17.37 26.27
CA LEU A 289 18.34 -16.35 27.16
C LEU A 289 17.22 -15.52 27.79
N GLU A 290 17.48 -14.94 28.96
CA GLU A 290 16.56 -13.98 29.57
C GLU A 290 16.38 -12.73 28.67
N PRO A 291 15.23 -12.04 28.69
CA PRO A 291 14.91 -10.98 27.72
C PRO A 291 15.94 -9.85 27.64
N ASP A 292 16.62 -9.53 28.74
CA ASP A 292 17.67 -8.52 28.87
C ASP A 292 19.05 -9.00 28.40
N GLU A 293 19.28 -10.32 28.34
CA GLU A 293 20.49 -10.95 27.80
C GLU A 293 20.39 -11.29 26.29
N GLN A 294 19.17 -11.49 25.76
CA GLN A 294 18.94 -11.81 24.34
C GLN A 294 19.58 -10.78 23.38
N PRO A 295 20.31 -11.22 22.33
CA PRO A 295 20.80 -10.31 21.30
C PRO A 295 19.64 -9.71 20.50
N VAL A 296 19.77 -8.45 20.09
CA VAL A 296 18.73 -7.75 19.32
C VAL A 296 18.91 -7.94 17.82
N LEU A 297 17.85 -8.30 17.10
CA LEU A 297 17.79 -8.31 15.64
C LEU A 297 16.94 -7.15 15.11
N TYR A 298 17.58 -6.17 14.50
CA TYR A 298 16.95 -5.02 13.84
C TYR A 298 16.53 -5.38 12.41
N ALA A 299 15.25 -5.67 12.21
CA ALA A 299 14.71 -6.14 10.93
C ALA A 299 14.44 -4.97 9.95
N CYS A 300 15.44 -4.58 9.16
CA CYS A 300 15.38 -3.49 8.19
C CYS A 300 14.67 -3.92 6.89
N GLU A 301 13.40 -4.30 7.00
CA GLU A 301 12.57 -4.86 5.92
C GLU A 301 11.38 -3.96 5.55
N ASN A 302 10.75 -4.22 4.40
CA ASN A 302 9.49 -3.56 4.00
C ASN A 302 8.26 -4.47 4.15
N ASP A 303 8.43 -5.71 4.66
CA ASP A 303 7.34 -6.66 4.92
C ASP A 303 7.21 -6.91 6.43
N HIS A 304 6.54 -5.98 7.11
CA HIS A 304 6.28 -6.03 8.55
C HIS A 304 5.53 -7.31 8.97
N ASN A 305 4.69 -7.89 8.09
CA ASN A 305 4.03 -9.17 8.37
C ASN A 305 5.02 -10.34 8.39
N ALA A 306 6.06 -10.32 7.54
CA ALA A 306 7.15 -11.29 7.63
C ALA A 306 8.01 -11.07 8.87
N VAL A 307 8.24 -9.82 9.30
CA VAL A 307 8.96 -9.51 10.54
C VAL A 307 8.21 -10.03 11.76
N MET A 308 6.89 -9.83 11.83
CA MET A 308 6.05 -10.36 12.91
C MET A 308 6.05 -11.89 12.99
N ARG A 309 6.08 -12.59 11.84
CA ARG A 309 6.26 -14.06 11.82
C ARG A 309 7.62 -14.47 12.38
N LEU A 310 8.70 -13.78 11.97
CA LEU A 310 10.05 -14.06 12.47
C LEU A 310 10.19 -13.75 13.98
N LYS A 311 9.56 -12.67 14.46
CA LYS A 311 9.55 -12.30 15.89
C LYS A 311 8.94 -13.41 16.75
N LYS A 312 7.85 -14.04 16.29
CA LYS A 312 7.25 -15.21 16.96
C LYS A 312 8.11 -16.48 16.83
N GLU A 313 8.81 -16.64 15.72
CA GLU A 313 9.67 -17.81 15.47
C GLU A 313 10.91 -17.82 16.38
N LEU A 314 11.56 -16.66 16.57
CA LEU A 314 12.77 -16.47 17.37
C LEU A 314 12.51 -16.06 18.84
N GLU A 315 11.26 -16.15 19.30
CA GLU A 315 10.89 -15.91 20.69
C GLU A 315 11.73 -16.78 21.65
N GLY A 316 12.26 -16.16 22.71
CA GLY A 316 13.16 -16.80 23.71
C GLY A 316 14.65 -16.82 23.34
N THR A 317 15.01 -16.62 22.07
CA THR A 317 16.42 -16.67 21.60
C THR A 317 16.94 -15.33 21.05
N VAL A 318 16.10 -14.55 20.36
CA VAL A 318 16.50 -13.28 19.75
C VAL A 318 15.40 -12.23 19.91
N ALA A 319 15.75 -11.06 20.46
CA ALA A 319 14.83 -9.94 20.56
C ALA A 319 14.67 -9.25 19.19
N VAL A 320 13.61 -9.57 18.45
CA VAL A 320 13.36 -9.00 17.11
C VAL A 320 12.67 -7.64 17.21
N VAL A 321 13.33 -6.62 16.67
CA VAL A 321 12.87 -5.22 16.58
C VAL A 321 12.56 -4.91 15.11
N ASP A 322 11.30 -4.63 14.82
CA ASP A 322 10.89 -4.14 13.50
C ASP A 322 11.48 -2.74 13.24
N CYS A 323 11.88 -2.45 12.01
CA CYS A 323 12.53 -1.21 11.63
C CYS A 323 11.89 -0.66 10.36
N MET A 324 11.22 0.49 10.47
CA MET A 324 10.83 1.25 9.29
C MET A 324 12.10 1.76 8.62
N VAL A 325 12.30 1.38 7.36
CA VAL A 325 13.43 1.83 6.56
C VAL A 325 12.98 2.53 5.28
N ASP A 326 13.67 3.60 4.93
CA ASP A 326 13.39 4.39 3.74
C ASP A 326 14.70 4.84 3.08
N ARG A 327 14.99 4.29 1.89
CA ARG A 327 15.91 4.82 0.89
C ARG A 327 15.70 4.11 -0.44
N ILE A 328 15.50 4.85 -1.52
CA ILE A 328 15.36 4.30 -2.88
C ILE A 328 16.75 3.89 -3.39
N CYS A 329 17.03 2.59 -3.42
CA CYS A 329 18.24 2.00 -3.98
C CYS A 329 17.91 1.23 -5.27
N THR A 330 18.24 1.79 -6.43
CA THR A 330 17.83 1.29 -7.76
C THR A 330 18.83 0.31 -8.36
N GLY A 331 20.12 0.67 -8.34
CA GLY A 331 21.19 -0.07 -9.00
C GLY A 331 22.06 -0.87 -8.05
N ARG A 332 22.89 -1.75 -8.63
CA ARG A 332 24.07 -2.33 -7.97
C ARG A 332 25.00 -2.95 -9.00
N GLU A 333 26.27 -2.57 -8.91
CA GLU A 333 27.38 -3.16 -9.64
C GLU A 333 28.39 -3.72 -8.64
N ILE A 334 29.10 -4.78 -9.04
CA ILE A 334 30.02 -5.54 -8.17
C ILE A 334 31.27 -5.76 -9.01
N ASN A 335 32.39 -5.20 -8.54
CA ASN A 335 33.72 -5.33 -9.12
C ASN A 335 34.63 -6.04 -8.10
N ALA A 336 35.84 -6.46 -8.49
CA ALA A 336 36.78 -7.14 -7.60
C ALA A 336 37.17 -6.31 -6.34
N ASP A 337 37.26 -4.99 -6.49
CA ASP A 337 37.72 -4.02 -5.47
C ASP A 337 36.59 -3.22 -4.79
N SER A 338 35.40 -3.19 -5.38
CA SER A 338 34.35 -2.26 -4.96
C SER A 338 32.94 -2.70 -5.33
N ILE A 339 31.98 -2.33 -4.48
CA ILE A 339 30.55 -2.56 -4.67
C ILE A 339 29.86 -1.21 -4.79
N ARG A 340 29.39 -0.87 -6.00
CA ARG A 340 28.64 0.35 -6.28
C ARG A 340 27.15 0.11 -6.07
N ILE A 341 26.48 1.01 -5.36
CA ILE A 341 25.03 1.10 -5.22
C ILE A 341 24.58 2.43 -5.80
N ASP A 342 23.60 2.39 -6.72
CA ASP A 342 22.93 3.59 -7.18
C ASP A 342 21.68 3.82 -6.32
N ALA A 343 21.58 5.00 -5.72
CA ALA A 343 20.52 5.37 -4.80
C ALA A 343 20.06 6.82 -5.01
N GLU A 344 18.93 7.20 -4.44
CA GLU A 344 18.54 8.60 -4.38
C GLU A 344 19.56 9.44 -3.56
N PRO A 345 19.70 10.75 -3.83
CA PRO A 345 20.64 11.60 -3.08
C PRO A 345 20.31 11.78 -1.59
N TRP A 346 19.06 11.54 -1.19
CA TRP A 346 18.69 11.56 0.23
C TRP A 346 19.38 10.40 0.97
N THR A 347 19.90 10.68 2.16
CA THR A 347 20.74 9.78 2.97
C THR A 347 19.99 8.54 3.46
N GLY A 348 18.68 8.65 3.65
CA GLY A 348 17.80 7.59 4.11
C GLY A 348 17.42 7.73 5.60
N SER A 349 16.54 6.85 6.05
CA SER A 349 16.09 6.78 7.44
C SER A 349 15.89 5.33 7.89
N ILE A 350 16.25 5.06 9.16
CA ILE A 350 16.02 3.82 9.88
C ILE A 350 15.32 4.19 11.20
N VAL A 351 14.10 3.73 11.43
CA VAL A 351 13.35 4.00 12.67
C VAL A 351 12.99 2.68 13.33
N ALA A 352 13.66 2.38 14.45
CA ALA A 352 13.33 1.23 15.28
C ALA A 352 11.90 1.41 15.82
N GLN A 353 11.01 0.46 15.57
CA GLN A 353 9.59 0.57 15.93
C GLN A 353 9.30 0.22 17.40
N ASP A 354 10.30 -0.31 18.11
CA ASP A 354 10.21 -0.70 19.51
C ASP A 354 10.85 0.40 20.39
N PRO A 355 10.06 1.17 21.18
CA PRO A 355 10.59 2.26 21.99
C PRO A 355 11.45 1.77 23.17
N THR A 356 11.30 0.51 23.62
CA THR A 356 12.06 -0.04 24.76
C THR A 356 13.56 -0.15 24.49
N VAL A 357 13.95 -0.12 23.22
CA VAL A 357 15.33 -0.05 22.76
C VAL A 357 16.05 1.20 23.30
N THR A 358 15.33 2.33 23.45
CA THR A 358 15.92 3.62 23.86
C THR A 358 16.53 3.61 25.27
N GLU A 359 15.89 2.93 26.22
CA GLU A 359 16.26 3.01 27.64
C GLU A 359 17.44 2.10 28.01
N SER A 360 17.66 1.01 27.26
CA SER A 360 18.61 -0.04 27.63
C SER A 360 19.65 -0.40 26.56
N ARG A 361 19.38 -0.19 25.27
CA ARG A 361 20.12 -0.82 24.17
C ARG A 361 20.39 0.14 23.01
N ARG A 362 21.52 0.86 23.04
CA ARG A 362 21.95 1.78 21.95
C ARG A 362 21.84 1.10 20.57
N LEU A 363 21.21 1.80 19.61
CA LEU A 363 21.12 1.37 18.21
C LEU A 363 22.52 1.12 17.59
N PRO A 364 22.65 0.13 16.69
CA PRO A 364 23.91 -0.16 15.98
C PRO A 364 24.14 0.73 14.76
N PHE A 365 23.41 1.84 14.66
CA PHE A 365 23.29 2.70 13.48
C PHE A 365 23.65 4.15 13.85
N SER A 366 24.25 4.89 12.91
CA SER A 366 24.59 6.29 13.10
C SER A 366 23.34 7.17 13.32
N LYS A 367 23.42 8.08 14.30
CA LYS A 367 22.33 9.03 14.66
C LYS A 367 21.88 9.90 13.47
N SER A 368 22.73 10.08 12.45
CA SER A 368 22.45 10.87 11.24
C SER A 368 21.34 10.30 10.34
N VAL A 369 21.04 9.00 10.46
CA VAL A 369 19.96 8.32 9.72
C VAL A 369 19.06 7.48 10.62
N ALA A 370 19.45 7.23 11.87
CA ALA A 370 18.73 6.35 12.78
C ALA A 370 17.97 7.13 13.86
N THR A 371 16.65 6.90 13.93
CA THR A 371 15.76 7.47 14.95
C THR A 371 15.30 6.38 15.90
N ALA A 372 15.27 6.69 17.19
CA ALA A 372 14.78 5.81 18.26
C ALA A 372 13.60 6.51 18.95
N PRO A 373 12.34 6.17 18.59
CA PRO A 373 11.15 6.83 19.12
C PRO A 373 11.00 6.69 20.63
N SER A 374 10.48 7.73 21.29
CA SER A 374 10.19 7.75 22.73
C SER A 374 8.91 7.01 23.13
N SER A 375 8.10 6.59 22.16
CA SER A 375 6.83 5.90 22.39
C SER A 375 6.37 5.11 21.17
N GLU A 376 5.46 4.14 21.36
CA GLU A 376 4.85 3.38 20.26
C GLU A 376 4.09 4.30 19.28
N LEU A 377 3.41 5.33 19.80
CA LEU A 377 2.65 6.29 18.98
C LEU A 377 3.57 7.13 18.08
N GLU A 378 4.77 7.47 18.57
CA GLU A 378 5.80 8.16 17.77
C GLU A 378 6.40 7.24 16.70
N ALA A 379 6.64 5.96 17.03
CA ALA A 379 7.09 4.95 16.09
C ALA A 379 6.07 4.75 14.94
N GLU A 380 4.80 4.60 15.29
CA GLU A 380 3.68 4.49 14.34
C GLU A 380 3.60 5.75 13.46
N TYR A 381 3.73 6.95 14.04
CA TYR A 381 3.77 8.21 13.29
C TYR A 381 4.88 8.23 12.22
N TYR A 382 6.12 7.84 12.55
CA TYR A 382 7.20 7.80 11.55
C TYR A 382 6.90 6.81 10.41
N SER A 383 6.30 5.67 10.75
CA SER A 383 5.84 4.66 9.78
C SER A 383 4.73 5.19 8.87
N GLU A 384 3.67 5.79 9.43
CA GLU A 384 2.57 6.35 8.65
C GLU A 384 2.98 7.59 7.86
N ARG A 385 3.89 8.42 8.36
CA ARG A 385 4.47 9.52 7.59
C ARG A 385 5.15 9.03 6.32
N LYS A 386 5.95 7.96 6.42
CA LYS A 386 6.60 7.33 5.26
C LYS A 386 5.59 6.59 4.38
N PHE A 387 4.60 5.91 4.97
CA PHE A 387 3.55 5.24 4.21
C PHE A 387 2.70 6.24 3.41
N SER A 388 2.30 7.36 4.00
CA SER A 388 1.43 8.34 3.36
C SER A 388 2.20 9.29 2.42
N LEU A 389 3.22 10.00 2.94
CA LEU A 389 3.92 11.06 2.19
C LEU A 389 4.98 10.55 1.21
N VAL A 390 5.48 9.32 1.38
CA VAL A 390 6.39 8.67 0.42
C VAL A 390 5.63 7.63 -0.39
N ASN A 391 5.23 6.49 0.21
CA ASN A 391 4.60 5.40 -0.56
C ASN A 391 3.25 5.80 -1.20
N GLY A 392 2.41 6.55 -0.48
CA GLY A 392 1.12 7.05 -0.94
C GLY A 392 1.28 8.04 -2.08
N MET A 393 2.09 9.09 -1.89
CA MET A 393 2.39 10.06 -2.94
C MET A 393 3.07 9.44 -4.17
N HIS A 394 3.95 8.45 -4.01
CA HIS A 394 4.53 7.73 -5.14
C HIS A 394 3.44 7.05 -5.99
N THR A 395 2.43 6.52 -5.31
CA THR A 395 1.27 5.89 -5.94
C THR A 395 0.37 6.93 -6.61
N VAL A 396 0.17 8.11 -6.01
CA VAL A 396 -0.51 9.26 -6.64
C VAL A 396 0.17 9.62 -7.98
N ILE A 397 1.50 9.80 -7.99
CA ILE A 397 2.24 10.10 -9.23
C ILE A 397 2.09 8.98 -10.26
N ALA A 398 2.11 7.70 -9.85
CA ALA A 398 1.92 6.59 -10.77
C ALA A 398 0.52 6.60 -11.43
N PHE A 399 -0.54 6.89 -10.67
CA PHE A 399 -1.89 7.00 -11.23
C PHE A 399 -2.09 8.27 -12.08
N MET A 400 -1.49 9.41 -11.73
CA MET A 400 -1.47 10.60 -12.59
C MET A 400 -0.72 10.34 -13.90
N THR A 401 0.36 9.55 -13.85
CA THR A 401 1.14 9.14 -15.03
C THR A 401 0.29 8.25 -15.94
N LEU A 402 -0.42 7.25 -15.40
CA LEU A 402 -1.37 6.44 -16.15
C LEU A 402 -2.47 7.31 -16.78
N ALA A 403 -3.17 8.13 -15.97
CA ALA A 403 -4.24 9.01 -16.43
C ALA A 403 -3.85 9.91 -17.61
N ARG A 404 -2.59 10.35 -17.65
CA ARG A 404 -2.05 11.17 -18.75
C ARG A 404 -1.59 10.36 -19.97
N GLN A 405 -0.99 9.19 -19.77
CA GLN A 405 -0.21 8.51 -20.82
C GLN A 405 -0.90 7.28 -21.42
N TYR A 406 -1.88 6.69 -20.73
CA TYR A 406 -2.53 5.43 -21.11
C TYR A 406 -3.23 5.49 -22.48
N ASP A 407 -3.99 6.56 -22.74
CA ASP A 407 -4.84 6.67 -23.95
C ASP A 407 -4.03 6.80 -25.25
N ASN A 408 -2.69 6.95 -25.19
CA ASN A 408 -1.84 7.08 -26.37
C ASN A 408 -1.62 5.74 -27.12
N GLN A 409 -2.12 4.61 -26.62
CA GLN A 409 -2.08 3.26 -27.24
C GLN A 409 -0.67 2.71 -27.60
N VAL A 410 0.42 3.42 -27.32
CA VAL A 410 1.78 2.94 -27.51
C VAL A 410 2.17 2.04 -26.33
N LEU A 411 2.50 0.79 -26.62
CA LEU A 411 3.07 -0.15 -25.65
C LEU A 411 4.49 0.31 -25.27
N GLN A 412 4.62 1.03 -24.16
CA GLN A 412 5.89 1.48 -23.60
C GLN A 412 5.88 1.46 -22.07
N GLU A 413 7.06 1.41 -21.44
CA GLU A 413 7.17 1.58 -19.99
C GLU A 413 6.99 3.06 -19.63
N TYR A 414 6.00 3.36 -18.79
CA TYR A 414 5.70 4.73 -18.38
C TYR A 414 6.63 5.18 -17.24
N ILE A 415 7.58 6.04 -17.59
CA ILE A 415 8.38 6.80 -16.61
C ILE A 415 7.44 7.76 -15.87
N LEU A 416 7.57 7.81 -14.55
CA LEU A 416 6.75 8.62 -13.67
C LEU A 416 6.89 10.12 -13.98
N LEU A 417 5.79 10.84 -13.85
CA LEU A 417 5.79 12.30 -13.97
C LEU A 417 6.66 12.93 -12.89
N LYS A 418 7.73 13.60 -13.31
CA LYS A 418 8.58 14.41 -12.43
C LYS A 418 7.88 15.74 -12.12
N TYR A 419 7.75 16.09 -10.84
CA TYR A 419 7.04 17.29 -10.39
C TYR A 419 7.54 18.58 -11.05
N LYS A 420 8.85 18.66 -11.31
CA LYS A 420 9.52 19.79 -11.99
C LYS A 420 9.06 20.00 -13.45
N PHE A 421 8.43 19.00 -14.08
CA PHE A 421 7.92 19.04 -15.45
C PHE A 421 6.39 18.90 -15.54
N MET A 422 5.69 18.94 -14.40
CA MET A 422 4.23 18.98 -14.34
C MET A 422 3.68 20.36 -14.71
N THR A 423 2.45 20.40 -15.22
CA THR A 423 1.72 21.67 -15.39
C THR A 423 1.34 22.26 -14.03
N ILE A 424 1.00 23.55 -13.97
CA ILE A 424 0.53 24.21 -12.73
C ILE A 424 -0.69 23.48 -12.15
N SER A 425 -1.59 22.97 -13.01
CA SER A 425 -2.75 22.17 -12.58
C SER A 425 -2.33 20.85 -11.92
N GLN A 426 -1.38 20.14 -12.52
CA GLN A 426 -0.86 18.88 -11.97
C GLN A 426 -0.08 19.11 -10.67
N GLN A 427 0.68 20.21 -10.56
CA GLN A 427 1.33 20.58 -9.30
C GLN A 427 0.32 20.93 -8.21
N ARG A 428 -0.81 21.57 -8.56
CA ARG A 428 -1.92 21.83 -7.63
C ARG A 428 -2.61 20.54 -7.18
N GLU A 429 -2.78 19.57 -8.07
CA GLU A 429 -3.30 18.23 -7.76
C GLU A 429 -2.37 17.49 -6.77
N VAL A 430 -1.07 17.47 -7.04
CA VAL A 430 -0.08 16.87 -6.12
C VAL A 430 -0.06 17.58 -4.77
N ARG A 431 -0.17 18.92 -4.74
CA ARG A 431 -0.29 19.68 -3.48
C ARG A 431 -1.55 19.32 -2.70
N ALA A 432 -2.70 19.19 -3.35
CA ALA A 432 -3.94 18.79 -2.67
C ALA A 432 -3.79 17.42 -2.01
N TRP A 433 -3.18 16.45 -2.70
CA TRP A 433 -2.87 15.12 -2.14
C TRP A 433 -1.88 15.16 -0.97
N ILE A 434 -0.82 15.97 -1.04
CA ILE A 434 0.10 16.17 0.11
C ILE A 434 -0.68 16.77 1.28
N THR A 435 -1.44 17.82 1.02
CA THR A 435 -2.20 18.59 2.02
C THR A 435 -3.23 17.74 2.75
N ALA A 436 -4.00 16.92 2.02
CA ALA A 436 -4.94 15.95 2.61
C ALA A 436 -4.23 14.96 3.53
N ARG A 437 -3.09 14.41 3.10
CA ARG A 437 -2.31 13.43 3.88
C ARG A 437 -1.63 14.04 5.10
N VAL A 438 -1.17 15.29 5.02
CA VAL A 438 -0.63 16.02 6.17
C VAL A 438 -1.74 16.29 7.18
N ALA A 439 -2.93 16.69 6.74
CA ALA A 439 -4.08 16.87 7.62
C ALA A 439 -4.54 15.54 8.27
N GLU A 440 -4.55 14.44 7.52
CA GLU A 440 -4.81 13.07 8.03
C GLU A 440 -3.80 12.66 9.12
N LEU A 441 -2.51 12.97 8.95
CA LEU A 441 -1.46 12.73 9.96
C LEU A 441 -1.63 13.64 11.20
N VAL A 442 -1.91 14.92 11.01
CA VAL A 442 -2.09 15.89 12.11
C VAL A 442 -3.32 15.54 12.95
N GLU A 443 -4.43 15.16 12.32
CA GLU A 443 -5.62 14.68 13.03
C GLU A 443 -5.35 13.36 13.77
N LYS A 444 -4.70 12.39 13.13
CA LYS A 444 -4.46 11.07 13.74
C LYS A 444 -3.53 11.14 14.97
N TYR A 445 -2.46 11.92 14.90
CA TYR A 445 -1.41 11.93 15.92
C TYR A 445 -1.49 13.09 16.91
N GLY A 446 -2.23 14.15 16.59
CA GLY A 446 -2.41 15.33 17.43
C GLY A 446 -1.23 16.30 17.37
N MET A 447 -1.55 17.60 17.33
CA MET A 447 -0.56 18.65 17.10
C MET A 447 0.52 18.74 18.18
N ASP A 448 0.15 18.62 19.46
CA ASP A 448 1.09 18.72 20.58
C ASP A 448 2.13 17.58 20.60
N ASN A 449 1.75 16.38 20.16
CA ASN A 449 2.67 15.26 19.99
C ASN A 449 3.66 15.55 18.85
N LEU A 450 3.17 16.06 17.72
CA LEU A 450 4.03 16.41 16.57
C LEU A 450 5.03 17.51 16.91
N LYS A 451 4.61 18.58 17.60
CA LYS A 451 5.52 19.60 18.14
C LYS A 451 6.59 18.99 19.03
N LYS A 452 6.18 18.16 20.00
CA LYS A 452 7.10 17.47 20.92
C LYS A 452 8.13 16.58 20.22
N TRP A 453 7.72 15.78 19.23
CA TRP A 453 8.61 14.81 18.57
C TRP A 453 9.60 15.45 17.59
N HIS A 454 9.27 16.60 16.99
CA HIS A 454 10.18 17.33 16.10
C HIS A 454 10.92 18.49 16.79
N GLY A 455 10.56 18.82 18.03
CA GLY A 455 11.16 19.93 18.79
C GLY A 455 10.70 21.32 18.36
N PHE A 456 9.47 21.44 17.86
CA PHE A 456 8.86 22.70 17.44
C PHE A 456 8.08 23.36 18.59
N GLU A 457 8.02 24.70 18.60
CA GLU A 457 7.29 25.48 19.58
C GLU A 457 5.87 25.83 19.10
N ASP A 458 5.66 25.98 17.79
CA ASP A 458 4.37 26.37 17.23
C ASP A 458 3.77 25.39 16.19
N ASP A 459 2.45 25.50 16.00
CA ASP A 459 1.67 24.64 15.10
C ASP A 459 2.01 24.87 13.62
N GLY A 460 2.46 26.08 13.27
CA GLY A 460 2.88 26.47 11.92
C GLY A 460 4.14 25.74 11.49
N GLU A 461 5.15 25.65 12.36
CA GLU A 461 6.38 24.87 12.13
C GLU A 461 6.07 23.41 11.78
N VAL A 462 5.09 22.78 12.44
CA VAL A 462 4.64 21.41 12.11
C VAL A 462 4.03 21.35 10.70
N TYR A 463 3.16 22.29 10.34
CA TYR A 463 2.57 22.31 9.00
C TYR A 463 3.62 22.57 7.91
N ASP A 464 4.51 23.55 8.11
CA ASP A 464 5.61 23.84 7.20
C ASP A 464 6.50 22.62 7.02
N TYR A 465 6.99 22.04 8.11
CA TYR A 465 7.82 20.83 8.05
C TYR A 465 7.15 19.67 7.28
N LEU A 466 5.88 19.38 7.52
CA LEU A 466 5.18 18.26 6.88
C LEU A 466 4.84 18.54 5.41
N LEU A 467 4.40 19.76 5.07
CA LEU A 467 4.08 20.16 3.70
C LEU A 467 5.35 20.30 2.87
N GLU A 468 6.41 20.91 3.41
CA GLU A 468 7.73 20.97 2.78
C GLU A 468 8.34 19.59 2.63
N TRP A 469 8.23 18.69 3.62
CA TRP A 469 8.66 17.29 3.48
C TRP A 469 7.94 16.59 2.32
N GLY A 470 6.61 16.72 2.25
CA GLY A 470 5.82 16.18 1.13
C GLY A 470 6.31 16.72 -0.22
N LEU A 471 6.57 18.03 -0.32
CA LEU A 471 7.10 18.68 -1.54
C LEU A 471 8.55 18.30 -1.85
N PHE A 472 9.40 18.10 -0.83
CA PHE A 472 10.78 17.64 -0.95
C PHE A 472 10.83 16.23 -1.53
N VAL A 473 9.96 15.33 -1.08
CA VAL A 473 9.81 13.99 -1.68
C VAL A 473 9.50 14.10 -3.18
N GLN A 474 8.62 15.01 -3.61
CA GLN A 474 8.31 15.16 -5.04
C GLN A 474 9.45 15.79 -5.84
N ASN A 475 10.10 16.83 -5.29
CA ASN A 475 11.09 17.64 -6.00
C ASN A 475 12.49 17.02 -6.01
N GLU A 476 12.93 16.45 -4.89
CA GLU A 476 14.34 16.06 -4.70
C GLU A 476 14.53 14.55 -4.62
N ARG A 477 13.50 13.79 -4.20
CA ARG A 477 13.53 12.31 -4.24
C ARG A 477 13.04 11.79 -5.58
N PHE A 478 11.74 11.91 -5.87
CA PHE A 478 11.13 11.30 -7.07
C PHE A 478 11.55 11.96 -8.38
N SER A 479 11.84 13.27 -8.42
CA SER A 479 12.23 13.92 -9.69
C SER A 479 13.70 13.67 -10.08
N ARG A 480 14.55 13.14 -9.19
CA ARG A 480 15.99 12.92 -9.47
C ARG A 480 16.31 11.52 -10.00
N THR A 481 15.41 10.56 -9.85
CA THR A 481 15.57 9.19 -10.33
C THR A 481 14.51 8.88 -11.38
N ASP A 482 14.87 8.25 -12.51
CA ASP A 482 13.88 7.71 -13.44
C ASP A 482 13.32 6.40 -12.88
N ASP A 483 12.13 6.50 -12.29
CA ASP A 483 11.35 5.37 -11.83
C ASP A 483 10.06 5.23 -12.66
N VAL A 484 9.48 4.04 -12.61
CA VAL A 484 8.49 3.57 -13.58
C VAL A 484 7.21 3.11 -12.88
N VAL A 485 6.06 3.40 -13.49
CA VAL A 485 4.73 2.99 -13.02
C VAL A 485 4.69 1.50 -12.69
N SER A 486 5.36 0.69 -13.51
CA SER A 486 5.40 -0.76 -13.41
C SER A 486 6.02 -1.28 -12.09
N ARG A 487 7.01 -0.56 -11.54
CA ARG A 487 7.65 -0.88 -10.26
C ARG A 487 6.79 -0.46 -9.08
N VAL A 488 6.26 0.77 -9.12
CA VAL A 488 5.43 1.34 -8.04
C VAL A 488 4.13 0.55 -7.86
N LEU A 489 3.49 0.19 -8.97
CA LEU A 489 2.22 -0.54 -9.01
C LEU A 489 2.38 -2.06 -9.07
N GLY A 490 3.61 -2.59 -9.12
CA GLY A 490 3.88 -4.03 -9.26
C GLY A 490 3.26 -4.93 -8.17
N GLY A 491 2.90 -4.36 -7.02
CA GLY A 491 2.09 -5.03 -5.99
C GLY A 491 0.60 -5.17 -6.30
N GLY A 492 0.17 -4.87 -7.53
CA GLY A 492 -1.23 -4.87 -7.98
C GLY A 492 -1.78 -3.45 -8.15
N VAL A 493 -2.16 -3.05 -9.37
CA VAL A 493 -2.80 -1.74 -9.64
C VAL A 493 -4.02 -1.53 -8.72
N ALA A 494 -4.97 -2.48 -8.72
CA ALA A 494 -6.14 -2.44 -7.86
C ALA A 494 -5.81 -2.48 -6.35
N ASN A 495 -4.80 -3.26 -5.96
CA ASN A 495 -4.32 -3.33 -4.57
C ASN A 495 -3.77 -1.96 -4.12
N ARG A 496 -2.91 -1.33 -4.92
CA ARG A 496 -2.35 0.00 -4.63
C ARG A 496 -3.40 1.11 -4.65
N TRP A 497 -4.40 1.02 -5.52
CA TRP A 497 -5.57 1.91 -5.50
C TRP A 497 -6.36 1.76 -4.18
N LEU A 498 -6.72 0.53 -3.80
CA LEU A 498 -7.46 0.23 -2.55
C LEU A 498 -6.70 0.61 -1.28
N THR A 499 -5.40 0.31 -1.20
CA THR A 499 -4.61 0.43 0.03
C THR A 499 -3.87 1.75 0.19
N ARG A 500 -3.76 2.57 -0.86
CA ARG A 500 -2.98 3.82 -0.81
C ARG A 500 -3.68 5.07 -1.31
N LEU A 501 -4.55 4.99 -2.33
CA LEU A 501 -5.32 6.17 -2.78
C LEU A 501 -6.67 6.29 -2.09
N ARG A 502 -7.47 5.21 -2.12
CA ARG A 502 -8.84 5.22 -1.58
C ARG A 502 -8.96 5.60 -0.10
N PRO A 503 -8.04 5.24 0.82
CA PRO A 503 -8.21 5.56 2.25
C PRO A 503 -8.28 7.07 2.53
N THR A 504 -7.34 7.85 2.00
CA THR A 504 -7.33 9.31 2.16
C THR A 504 -8.55 9.99 1.50
N GLN A 505 -9.08 9.46 0.39
CA GLN A 505 -10.36 9.96 -0.16
C GLN A 505 -11.53 9.64 0.78
N ALA A 506 -11.64 8.41 1.26
CA ALA A 506 -12.72 8.00 2.17
C ALA A 506 -12.69 8.76 3.50
N TRP A 507 -11.49 9.13 3.98
CA TRP A 507 -11.30 10.03 5.12
C TRP A 507 -11.84 11.45 4.81
N LEU A 508 -11.49 12.04 3.66
CA LEU A 508 -12.05 13.34 3.21
C LEU A 508 -13.58 13.29 3.06
N GLU A 509 -14.13 12.23 2.47
CA GLU A 509 -15.59 12.05 2.29
C GLU A 509 -16.30 11.99 3.64
N LYS A 510 -15.87 11.11 4.55
CA LYS A 510 -16.43 10.99 5.90
C LYS A 510 -16.34 12.30 6.70
N ARG A 511 -15.23 13.04 6.56
CA ARG A 511 -15.05 14.34 7.21
C ARG A 511 -16.07 15.36 6.72
N PHE A 512 -16.26 15.43 5.39
CA PHE A 512 -17.21 16.32 4.76
C PHE A 512 -18.66 16.01 5.18
N GLU A 513 -19.07 14.73 5.12
CA GLU A 513 -20.38 14.26 5.60
C GLU A 513 -20.63 14.63 7.07
N SER A 514 -19.61 14.49 7.93
CA SER A 514 -19.70 14.85 9.34
C SER A 514 -19.88 16.35 9.56
N ARG A 515 -19.28 17.19 8.70
CA ARG A 515 -19.41 18.66 8.72
C ARG A 515 -20.79 19.11 8.21
N GLU A 516 -21.31 18.51 7.14
CA GLU A 516 -22.67 18.79 6.67
C GLU A 516 -23.71 18.42 7.73
N ALA A 517 -23.60 17.25 8.35
CA ALA A 517 -24.47 16.85 9.46
C ALA A 517 -24.38 17.80 10.68
N ALA A 518 -23.19 18.35 10.99
CA ALA A 518 -23.04 19.35 12.05
C ALA A 518 -23.72 20.69 11.70
N ALA A 519 -23.69 21.09 10.43
CA ALA A 519 -24.35 22.30 9.93
C ALA A 519 -25.88 22.18 9.96
N GLU A 520 -26.43 21.05 9.49
CA GLU A 520 -27.88 20.80 9.49
C GLU A 520 -28.49 20.78 10.90
N ASN A 521 -27.74 20.31 11.91
CA ASN A 521 -28.19 20.27 13.29
C ASN A 521 -28.10 21.62 14.05
N GLY A 522 -27.71 22.71 13.38
CA GLY A 522 -27.69 24.06 13.97
C GLY A 522 -26.66 24.27 15.09
N GLY A 523 -25.67 23.38 15.20
CA GLY A 523 -24.62 23.43 16.24
C GLY A 523 -23.45 24.37 15.94
N ILE A 524 -23.49 25.09 14.81
CA ILE A 524 -22.37 25.90 14.32
C ILE A 524 -22.51 27.34 14.81
N SER A 525 -21.53 27.78 15.60
CA SER A 525 -21.15 29.19 15.68
C SER A 525 -19.90 29.41 14.83
N ASP A 526 -19.84 30.52 14.07
CA ASP A 526 -18.75 30.83 13.13
C ASP A 526 -17.34 30.70 13.73
N GLY A 527 -17.20 30.86 15.04
CA GLY A 527 -15.91 30.82 15.75
C GLY A 527 -15.38 29.43 16.12
N SER A 528 -16.16 28.34 16.03
CA SER A 528 -15.65 27.00 16.42
C SER A 528 -14.77 26.35 15.35
N PHE A 529 -14.86 26.81 14.10
CA PHE A 529 -14.18 26.21 12.95
C PHE A 529 -12.78 26.75 12.69
N ASP A 530 -12.41 27.89 13.25
CA ASP A 530 -11.06 28.44 13.12
C ASP A 530 -10.00 27.59 13.84
N ASN A 531 -10.40 26.89 14.90
CA ASN A 531 -9.56 25.97 15.68
C ASN A 531 -9.50 24.54 15.12
N ASP A 532 -10.08 24.27 13.94
CA ASP A 532 -9.92 22.96 13.29
C ASP A 532 -8.51 22.84 12.68
N VAL A 533 -7.71 21.92 13.22
CA VAL A 533 -6.34 21.61 12.74
C VAL A 533 -6.30 21.21 11.26
N VAL A 534 -7.34 20.56 10.73
CA VAL A 534 -7.42 20.23 9.30
C VAL A 534 -7.66 21.49 8.47
N ALA A 535 -8.53 22.40 8.93
CA ALA A 535 -8.73 23.69 8.27
C ALA A 535 -7.46 24.53 8.29
N ALA A 536 -6.70 24.51 9.40
CA ALA A 536 -5.40 25.16 9.51
C ALA A 536 -4.40 24.60 8.47
N ALA A 537 -4.26 23.29 8.34
CA ALA A 537 -3.39 22.66 7.33
C ALA A 537 -3.73 23.12 5.89
N PHE A 538 -5.02 23.24 5.56
CA PHE A 538 -5.46 23.64 4.21
C PHE A 538 -5.19 25.12 3.93
N ARG A 539 -5.39 25.99 4.93
CA ARG A 539 -5.01 27.42 4.86
C ARG A 539 -3.51 27.58 4.69
N HIS A 540 -2.71 26.86 5.49
CA HIS A 540 -1.25 26.89 5.46
C HIS A 540 -0.67 26.45 4.11
N ALA A 541 -1.27 25.42 3.50
CA ALA A 541 -0.93 24.98 2.14
C ALA A 541 -1.35 25.96 1.01
N GLY A 542 -1.98 27.09 1.35
CA GLY A 542 -2.31 28.18 0.43
C GLY A 542 -3.67 28.09 -0.27
N PHE A 543 -4.62 27.32 0.27
CA PHE A 543 -5.98 27.22 -0.27
C PHE A 543 -6.94 28.23 0.43
N HIS A 544 -6.86 29.53 0.10
CA HIS A 544 -7.60 30.61 0.81
C HIS A 544 -7.82 31.88 -0.05
N PRO A 545 -8.89 32.71 0.12
CA PRO A 545 -10.15 32.49 0.83
C PRO A 545 -11.43 32.56 -0.04
N THR A 546 -12.48 31.90 0.46
CA THR A 546 -13.77 32.57 0.77
C THR A 546 -14.52 31.82 1.88
N ASP A 547 -14.27 30.52 2.00
CA ASP A 547 -14.71 29.66 3.10
C ASP A 547 -13.68 28.52 3.27
N VAL A 548 -13.49 28.03 4.50
CA VAL A 548 -12.75 26.79 4.80
C VAL A 548 -13.40 25.60 4.09
N TYR A 549 -14.73 25.56 4.05
CA TYR A 549 -15.53 24.54 3.35
C TYR A 549 -15.14 24.43 1.88
N ILE A 550 -14.92 25.55 1.18
CA ILE A 550 -14.51 25.58 -0.24
C ILE A 550 -13.09 25.01 -0.43
N ALA A 551 -12.18 25.23 0.52
CA ALA A 551 -10.83 24.68 0.46
C ALA A 551 -10.84 23.15 0.63
N GLU A 552 -11.59 22.66 1.61
CA GLU A 552 -11.81 21.23 1.89
C GLU A 552 -12.52 20.53 0.72
N GLU A 553 -13.59 21.13 0.19
CA GLU A 553 -14.30 20.66 -1.01
C GLU A 553 -13.35 20.58 -2.23
N THR A 554 -12.54 21.62 -2.46
CA THR A 554 -11.57 21.64 -3.57
C THR A 554 -10.56 20.50 -3.44
N VAL A 555 -10.05 20.23 -2.23
CA VAL A 555 -9.11 19.13 -1.98
C VAL A 555 -9.79 17.77 -2.15
N ARG A 556 -11.00 17.59 -1.62
CA ARG A 556 -11.85 16.40 -1.81
C ARG A 556 -12.07 16.09 -3.28
N ASP A 557 -12.48 17.07 -4.08
CA ASP A 557 -12.85 16.86 -5.48
C ASP A 557 -11.64 16.53 -6.35
N ILE A 558 -10.52 17.22 -6.14
CA ILE A 558 -9.24 16.93 -6.80
C ILE A 558 -8.75 15.51 -6.48
N CYS A 559 -8.80 15.10 -5.21
CA CYS A 559 -8.42 13.75 -4.82
C CYS A 559 -9.39 12.71 -5.42
N GLY A 560 -10.69 12.96 -5.29
CA GLY A 560 -11.76 12.10 -5.83
C GLY A 560 -11.68 11.92 -7.34
N ASP A 561 -11.29 12.93 -8.11
CA ASP A 561 -11.08 12.82 -9.55
C ASP A 561 -9.97 11.83 -9.91
N LEU A 562 -8.84 11.87 -9.21
CA LEU A 562 -7.77 10.91 -9.44
C LEU A 562 -8.18 9.49 -9.02
N VAL A 563 -8.95 9.33 -7.94
CA VAL A 563 -9.45 8.00 -7.54
C VAL A 563 -10.50 7.47 -8.51
N ARG A 564 -11.41 8.32 -9.03
CA ARG A 564 -12.37 8.01 -10.10
C ARG A 564 -11.67 7.59 -11.39
N GLN A 565 -10.60 8.29 -11.77
CA GLN A 565 -9.76 7.91 -12.92
C GLN A 565 -9.00 6.60 -12.66
N GLY A 566 -8.42 6.46 -11.47
CA GLY A 566 -7.71 5.25 -11.05
C GLY A 566 -8.60 4.01 -11.03
N ARG A 567 -9.88 4.18 -10.68
CA ARG A 567 -10.89 3.11 -10.73
C ARG A 567 -11.03 2.53 -12.13
N LYS A 568 -10.87 3.31 -13.20
CA LYS A 568 -10.92 2.82 -14.60
C LYS A 568 -9.87 1.74 -14.85
N PHE A 569 -8.65 1.96 -14.36
CA PHE A 569 -7.54 0.99 -14.42
C PHE A 569 -7.70 -0.21 -13.46
N CYS A 570 -8.72 -0.18 -12.60
CA CYS A 570 -9.05 -1.23 -11.63
C CYS A 570 -10.35 -1.98 -11.99
N THR A 571 -11.08 -1.54 -13.02
CA THR A 571 -12.34 -2.16 -13.47
C THR A 571 -12.15 -2.92 -14.76
N ARG A 572 -12.59 -4.18 -14.76
CA ARG A 572 -12.62 -5.06 -15.93
C ARG A 572 -13.27 -4.38 -17.12
N GLY A 573 -12.48 -4.25 -18.20
CA GLY A 573 -12.81 -3.46 -19.39
C GLY A 573 -11.64 -2.54 -19.80
N ILE A 574 -10.91 -2.00 -18.82
CA ILE A 574 -9.64 -1.28 -18.98
C ILE A 574 -8.65 -1.80 -17.91
N GLU A 575 -8.63 -3.11 -17.69
CA GLU A 575 -7.54 -3.73 -16.92
C GLU A 575 -6.27 -3.62 -17.78
N ILE A 576 -5.27 -2.86 -17.32
CA ILE A 576 -3.93 -3.45 -17.33
C ILE A 576 -3.90 -4.34 -16.10
N THR A 577 -4.15 -5.63 -16.29
CA THR A 577 -3.87 -6.60 -15.22
C THR A 577 -2.39 -6.50 -14.86
N ASN A 578 -2.01 -6.86 -13.63
CA ASN A 578 -0.60 -7.06 -13.27
C ASN A 578 0.10 -7.98 -14.31
N LYS A 579 -0.65 -8.98 -14.80
CA LYS A 579 -0.22 -9.92 -15.85
C LYS A 579 0.09 -9.22 -17.18
N GLU A 580 -0.74 -8.29 -17.65
CA GLU A 580 -0.48 -7.51 -18.87
C GLU A 580 0.65 -6.50 -18.69
N LEU A 581 0.73 -5.81 -17.55
CA LEU A 581 1.87 -4.93 -17.23
C LEU A 581 3.20 -5.71 -17.31
N ILE A 582 3.21 -6.93 -16.75
CA ILE A 582 4.36 -7.85 -16.74
C ILE A 582 4.61 -8.50 -18.12
N GLU A 583 3.57 -8.80 -18.89
CA GLU A 583 3.71 -9.33 -20.24
C GLU A 583 4.24 -8.26 -21.23
N GLN A 584 3.85 -7.00 -21.03
CA GLN A 584 4.39 -5.85 -21.74
C GLN A 584 5.85 -5.58 -21.32
N GLN A 585 6.19 -5.66 -20.02
CA GLN A 585 7.59 -5.62 -19.54
C GLN A 585 8.47 -6.68 -20.25
N ARG A 586 7.96 -7.92 -20.41
CA ARG A 586 8.68 -9.01 -21.10
C ARG A 586 8.90 -8.72 -22.59
N LYS A 587 7.98 -8.03 -23.26
CA LYS A 587 8.06 -7.70 -24.70
C LYS A 587 8.99 -6.52 -25.00
N LEU A 588 9.19 -5.61 -24.04
CA LEU A 588 9.92 -4.35 -24.23
C LEU A 588 11.37 -4.34 -23.70
N GLY A 589 11.91 -5.52 -23.33
CA GLY A 589 13.30 -5.64 -22.88
C GLY A 589 13.50 -5.45 -21.37
N GLY A 590 12.43 -5.46 -20.56
CA GLY A 590 12.54 -5.67 -19.12
C GLY A 590 13.29 -6.98 -18.86
N LYS A 591 14.54 -6.88 -18.38
CA LYS A 591 15.58 -7.93 -18.51
C LYS A 591 15.02 -9.33 -18.29
N SER A 592 15.07 -10.14 -19.35
CA SER A 592 14.49 -11.50 -19.47
C SER A 592 14.93 -12.51 -18.42
N ASN A 593 15.93 -12.17 -17.60
CA ASN A 593 16.52 -13.02 -16.57
C ASN A 593 16.55 -12.34 -15.18
N SER A 594 15.59 -11.50 -14.80
CA SER A 594 15.49 -11.04 -13.41
C SER A 594 15.05 -12.20 -12.51
N PRO A 595 15.95 -12.78 -11.67
CA PRO A 595 15.59 -13.93 -10.84
C PRO A 595 14.63 -13.50 -9.74
N LEU A 596 14.57 -12.20 -9.41
CA LEU A 596 13.60 -11.63 -8.47
C LEU A 596 12.17 -11.65 -9.02
N VAL A 597 11.97 -11.47 -10.32
CA VAL A 597 10.63 -11.53 -10.93
C VAL A 597 10.20 -12.98 -11.13
N ALA A 598 11.10 -13.84 -11.61
CA ALA A 598 10.82 -15.28 -11.70
C ALA A 598 10.59 -15.93 -10.32
N LYS A 599 11.38 -15.53 -9.30
CA LYS A 599 11.20 -16.00 -7.93
C LYS A 599 10.00 -15.35 -7.25
N ALA A 600 9.68 -14.07 -7.46
CA ALA A 600 8.42 -13.51 -6.94
C ALA A 600 7.19 -14.12 -7.61
N LEU A 601 7.27 -14.52 -8.89
CA LEU A 601 6.22 -15.31 -9.54
C LEU A 601 6.12 -16.71 -8.94
N ALA A 602 7.24 -17.42 -8.75
CA ALA A 602 7.24 -18.73 -8.11
C ALA A 602 6.78 -18.66 -6.65
N GLU A 603 7.26 -17.69 -5.86
CA GLU A 603 6.89 -17.53 -4.46
C GLU A 603 5.47 -17.03 -4.28
N ALA A 604 4.96 -16.11 -5.12
CA ALA A 604 3.56 -15.71 -5.07
C ALA A 604 2.64 -16.84 -5.55
N HIS A 605 3.01 -17.57 -6.61
CA HIS A 605 2.24 -18.71 -7.09
C HIS A 605 2.28 -19.89 -6.11
N ASP A 606 3.42 -20.19 -5.50
CA ASP A 606 3.57 -21.25 -4.49
C ASP A 606 2.93 -20.83 -3.16
N GLN A 607 2.94 -19.55 -2.79
CA GLN A 607 2.16 -19.05 -1.64
C GLN A 607 0.66 -19.11 -1.93
N GLU A 608 0.19 -18.61 -3.07
CA GLU A 608 -1.23 -18.65 -3.45
C GLU A 608 -1.71 -20.10 -3.60
N TYR A 609 -0.90 -20.99 -4.19
CA TYR A 609 -1.20 -22.42 -4.33
C TYR A 609 -1.12 -23.18 -3.00
N SER A 610 -0.12 -22.91 -2.15
CA SER A 610 -0.02 -23.55 -0.83
C SER A 610 -1.09 -23.04 0.14
N SER A 611 -1.46 -21.75 0.07
CA SER A 611 -2.61 -21.21 0.79
C SER A 611 -3.92 -21.78 0.26
N ARG A 612 -4.11 -21.93 -1.06
CA ARG A 612 -5.26 -22.67 -1.61
C ARG A 612 -5.30 -24.11 -1.11
N LEU A 613 -4.17 -24.82 -1.09
CA LEU A 613 -4.12 -26.19 -0.57
C LEU A 613 -4.34 -26.29 0.94
N SER A 614 -3.85 -25.32 1.73
CA SER A 614 -4.06 -25.30 3.17
C SER A 614 -5.51 -24.94 3.50
N ILE A 615 -6.09 -23.93 2.82
CA ILE A 615 -7.49 -23.53 3.01
C ILE A 615 -8.44 -24.63 2.54
N ARG A 616 -8.17 -25.32 1.41
CA ARG A 616 -8.94 -26.52 1.01
C ARG A 616 -8.87 -27.63 2.08
N LYS A 617 -7.71 -27.85 2.70
CA LYS A 617 -7.56 -28.82 3.81
C LYS A 617 -8.26 -28.37 5.10
N GLU A 618 -8.23 -27.07 5.43
CA GLU A 618 -8.91 -26.49 6.58
C GLU A 618 -10.44 -26.51 6.40
N ALA A 619 -10.92 -26.25 5.18
CA ALA A 619 -12.31 -26.45 4.76
C ALA A 619 -12.68 -27.93 4.51
N GLN A 620 -11.74 -28.86 4.74
CA GLN A 620 -11.88 -30.31 4.60
C GLN A 620 -12.33 -30.79 3.20
N MET A 621 -12.09 -30.02 2.13
CA MET A 621 -12.59 -30.34 0.78
C MET A 621 -11.69 -31.32 0.02
N ASP A 622 -12.20 -32.52 -0.23
CA ASP A 622 -11.44 -33.61 -0.89
C ASP A 622 -11.38 -33.52 -2.43
N ARG A 623 -12.26 -32.74 -3.08
CA ARG A 623 -12.34 -32.61 -4.55
C ARG A 623 -12.71 -31.18 -5.01
N PRO A 624 -12.33 -30.77 -6.23
CA PRO A 624 -12.78 -29.49 -6.80
C PRO A 624 -14.29 -29.51 -7.05
N VAL A 625 -14.98 -28.46 -6.60
CA VAL A 625 -16.42 -28.24 -6.83
C VAL A 625 -16.60 -26.88 -7.51
N ALA A 626 -17.60 -26.79 -8.40
CA ALA A 626 -18.03 -25.54 -9.01
C ALA A 626 -19.46 -25.16 -8.60
N VAL A 627 -19.73 -23.86 -8.47
CA VAL A 627 -21.06 -23.33 -8.18
C VAL A 627 -21.50 -22.40 -9.32
N LEU A 628 -22.67 -22.69 -9.88
CA LEU A 628 -23.21 -22.10 -11.10
C LEU A 628 -24.48 -21.31 -10.76
N PHE A 629 -24.37 -19.99 -10.80
CA PHE A 629 -25.44 -19.11 -10.34
C PHE A 629 -26.27 -18.57 -11.52
N ASN A 630 -27.59 -18.52 -11.37
CA ASN A 630 -28.36 -17.51 -12.08
C ASN A 630 -27.94 -16.11 -11.57
N PHE A 631 -28.14 -15.08 -12.39
CA PHE A 631 -27.88 -13.70 -11.99
C PHE A 631 -29.15 -12.99 -11.53
N ASP A 632 -30.12 -12.86 -12.44
CA ASP A 632 -31.30 -12.03 -12.26
C ASP A 632 -32.24 -12.65 -11.21
N GLY A 633 -32.35 -11.99 -10.06
CA GLY A 633 -33.14 -12.49 -8.94
C GLY A 633 -32.45 -13.57 -8.08
N THR A 634 -31.16 -13.84 -8.30
CA THR A 634 -30.37 -14.77 -7.47
C THR A 634 -29.15 -14.09 -6.87
N LEU A 635 -28.30 -13.47 -7.70
CA LEU A 635 -27.13 -12.70 -7.25
C LEU A 635 -27.38 -11.18 -7.31
N GLY A 636 -28.07 -10.72 -8.36
CA GLY A 636 -28.46 -9.32 -8.53
C GLY A 636 -29.95 -9.16 -8.33
N ASP A 637 -30.36 -8.19 -7.52
CA ASP A 637 -31.77 -7.89 -7.28
C ASP A 637 -32.34 -6.96 -8.36
N THR A 638 -32.31 -7.48 -9.59
CA THR A 638 -32.67 -6.76 -10.83
C THR A 638 -34.16 -6.84 -11.15
N GLU A 639 -34.81 -7.96 -10.80
CA GLU A 639 -36.23 -8.21 -11.08
C GLU A 639 -37.16 -7.21 -10.37
N LEU A 640 -36.90 -6.88 -9.09
CA LEU A 640 -37.69 -5.85 -8.38
C LEU A 640 -37.61 -4.49 -9.09
N VAL A 641 -36.42 -4.13 -9.58
CA VAL A 641 -36.21 -2.88 -10.32
C VAL A 641 -36.99 -2.91 -11.63
N ALA A 642 -36.90 -3.99 -12.39
CA ALA A 642 -37.61 -4.16 -13.67
C ALA A 642 -39.14 -4.06 -13.51
N MET A 643 -39.72 -4.68 -12.48
CA MET A 643 -41.15 -4.59 -12.19
C MET A 643 -41.58 -3.18 -11.77
N LYS A 644 -40.75 -2.48 -10.99
CA LYS A 644 -41.02 -1.08 -10.60
C LYS A 644 -40.97 -0.14 -11.80
N VAL A 645 -40.04 -0.31 -12.74
CA VAL A 645 -40.06 0.43 -14.02
C VAL A 645 -41.39 0.19 -14.74
N LEU A 646 -41.73 -1.08 -14.96
CA LEU A 646 -42.92 -1.52 -15.69
C LEU A 646 -44.24 -0.95 -15.12
N TYR A 647 -44.38 -0.89 -13.79
CA TYR A 647 -45.50 -0.19 -13.15
C TYR A 647 -45.50 1.32 -13.45
N TRP A 648 -44.38 2.00 -13.24
CA TRP A 648 -44.28 3.46 -13.39
C TRP A 648 -44.32 3.95 -14.84
N GLU A 649 -44.08 3.08 -15.82
CA GLU A 649 -44.34 3.32 -17.24
C GLU A 649 -45.84 3.25 -17.59
N LEU A 650 -46.61 2.38 -16.91
CA LEU A 650 -48.06 2.24 -17.10
C LEU A 650 -48.88 3.19 -16.21
N ALA A 651 -48.30 3.67 -15.10
CA ALA A 651 -48.90 4.65 -14.18
C ALA A 651 -49.51 5.91 -14.83
N PRO A 652 -49.03 6.47 -15.95
CA PRO A 652 -49.70 7.54 -16.70
C PRO A 652 -51.10 7.19 -17.25
N PHE A 653 -51.37 5.90 -17.47
CA PHE A 653 -52.57 5.43 -18.18
C PHE A 653 -53.68 4.90 -17.26
N PHE A 654 -53.37 4.61 -16.00
CA PHE A 654 -54.34 4.23 -14.96
C PHE A 654 -55.25 5.41 -14.55
N SER A 655 -56.30 5.15 -13.75
CA SER A 655 -57.11 6.23 -13.16
C SER A 655 -56.44 6.90 -11.97
N GLU A 656 -55.79 6.11 -11.12
CA GLU A 656 -55.02 6.53 -9.95
C GLU A 656 -53.72 5.73 -9.91
N CYS A 657 -52.76 6.14 -9.08
CA CYS A 657 -51.48 5.44 -8.89
C CYS A 657 -50.85 5.90 -7.57
N SER A 658 -50.28 4.97 -6.81
CA SER A 658 -49.55 5.19 -5.57
C SER A 658 -48.39 4.21 -5.42
N ASP A 659 -47.47 4.46 -4.49
CA ASP A 659 -46.38 3.54 -4.15
C ASP A 659 -46.95 2.22 -3.62
N LYS A 660 -48.06 2.27 -2.85
CA LYS A 660 -48.76 1.06 -2.41
C LYS A 660 -49.30 0.26 -3.60
N ASP A 661 -49.93 0.92 -4.58
CA ASP A 661 -50.40 0.24 -5.79
C ASP A 661 -49.23 -0.36 -6.60
N CYS A 662 -48.02 0.21 -6.50
CA CYS A 662 -46.80 -0.33 -7.10
C CYS A 662 -46.30 -1.58 -6.37
N ASP A 663 -46.34 -1.60 -5.04
CA ASP A 663 -45.91 -2.77 -4.25
C ASP A 663 -46.96 -3.90 -4.28
N ASP A 664 -48.26 -3.57 -4.20
CA ASP A 664 -49.37 -4.50 -4.42
C ASP A 664 -49.36 -5.06 -5.87
N PHE A 665 -48.88 -4.27 -6.83
CA PHE A 665 -48.64 -4.73 -8.21
C PHE A 665 -47.48 -5.73 -8.31
N VAL A 666 -46.33 -5.45 -7.68
CA VAL A 666 -45.18 -6.37 -7.65
C VAL A 666 -45.62 -7.72 -7.07
N ARG A 667 -46.37 -7.73 -5.96
CA ARG A 667 -46.97 -8.95 -5.39
C ARG A 667 -47.82 -9.71 -6.40
N LEU A 668 -48.78 -9.03 -7.04
CA LEU A 668 -49.72 -9.66 -7.97
C LEU A 668 -49.01 -10.29 -9.19
N VAL A 669 -47.93 -9.69 -9.67
CA VAL A 669 -47.09 -10.29 -10.73
C VAL A 669 -46.43 -11.58 -10.27
N TYR A 670 -46.00 -11.69 -9.02
CA TYR A 670 -45.40 -12.92 -8.48
C TYR A 670 -46.41 -14.03 -8.21
N ASP A 671 -47.60 -13.68 -7.74
CA ASP A 671 -48.66 -14.66 -7.49
C ASP A 671 -49.16 -15.30 -8.81
N ASP A 672 -49.45 -14.47 -9.81
CA ASP A 672 -50.18 -14.85 -11.04
C ASP A 672 -49.27 -15.38 -12.18
N LEU A 673 -47.94 -15.19 -12.11
CA LEU A 673 -47.00 -15.48 -13.21
C LEU A 673 -45.75 -16.23 -12.69
N GLY A 674 -45.83 -17.57 -12.66
CA GLY A 674 -44.82 -18.45 -12.05
C GLY A 674 -43.48 -18.55 -12.78
N THR A 675 -43.42 -18.18 -14.06
CA THR A 675 -42.25 -18.38 -14.93
C THR A 675 -41.69 -17.07 -15.52
N SER A 676 -40.44 -17.09 -15.98
CA SER A 676 -39.80 -15.90 -16.58
C SER A 676 -40.49 -15.45 -17.88
N ARG A 677 -40.97 -16.41 -18.69
CA ARG A 677 -41.77 -16.14 -19.89
C ARG A 677 -43.13 -15.50 -19.59
N GLU A 678 -43.73 -15.85 -18.47
CA GLU A 678 -44.98 -15.23 -18.01
C GLU A 678 -44.73 -13.80 -17.52
N ARG A 679 -43.58 -13.52 -16.88
CA ARG A 679 -43.18 -12.15 -16.54
C ARG A 679 -42.95 -11.27 -17.77
N GLU A 680 -42.36 -11.77 -18.86
CA GLU A 680 -42.30 -11.02 -20.12
C GLU A 680 -43.70 -10.81 -20.74
N ARG A 681 -44.60 -11.79 -20.61
CA ARG A 681 -46.01 -11.64 -20.99
C ARG A 681 -46.76 -10.66 -20.08
N ALA A 682 -46.33 -10.44 -18.83
CA ALA A 682 -46.96 -9.50 -17.88
C ALA A 682 -47.12 -8.11 -18.49
N PHE A 683 -46.05 -7.56 -19.08
CA PHE A 683 -46.07 -6.26 -19.74
C PHE A 683 -47.15 -6.18 -20.82
N THR A 684 -47.23 -7.21 -21.66
CA THR A 684 -48.18 -7.30 -22.77
C THR A 684 -49.61 -7.46 -22.26
N ASN A 685 -49.83 -8.35 -21.29
CA ASN A 685 -51.12 -8.61 -20.66
C ASN A 685 -51.64 -7.37 -19.93
N MET A 686 -50.76 -6.62 -19.25
CA MET A 686 -51.10 -5.35 -18.60
C MET A 686 -51.41 -4.23 -19.58
N CYS A 687 -50.67 -4.10 -20.68
CA CYS A 687 -51.02 -3.16 -21.75
C CYS A 687 -52.45 -3.44 -22.25
N GLN A 688 -52.78 -4.71 -22.50
CA GLN A 688 -54.12 -5.13 -22.89
C GLN A 688 -55.19 -4.90 -21.80
N ALA A 689 -54.90 -5.17 -20.53
CA ALA A 689 -55.81 -4.95 -19.41
C ALA A 689 -56.07 -3.44 -19.19
N CYS A 690 -55.03 -2.62 -19.29
CA CYS A 690 -55.12 -1.17 -19.25
C CYS A 690 -55.95 -0.64 -20.43
N ASP A 691 -55.71 -1.12 -21.65
CA ASP A 691 -56.49 -0.73 -22.83
C ASP A 691 -57.98 -1.11 -22.72
N LYS A 692 -58.32 -2.31 -22.22
CA LYS A 692 -59.72 -2.68 -21.92
C LYS A 692 -60.37 -1.72 -20.91
N HIS A 693 -59.65 -1.35 -19.86
CA HIS A 693 -60.14 -0.42 -18.84
C HIS A 693 -60.27 1.03 -19.36
N ARG A 694 -59.44 1.42 -20.34
CA ARG A 694 -59.51 2.70 -21.03
C ARG A 694 -60.68 2.75 -22.00
N GLU A 695 -60.88 1.70 -22.79
CA GLU A 695 -62.03 1.53 -23.69
C GLU A 695 -63.35 1.62 -22.92
N ALA A 696 -63.48 0.93 -21.78
CA ALA A 696 -64.66 1.02 -20.90
C ALA A 696 -64.96 2.43 -20.36
N ARG A 697 -64.00 3.36 -20.45
CA ARG A 697 -64.13 4.78 -20.06
C ARG A 697 -64.14 5.74 -21.26
N ASN A 698 -64.28 5.22 -22.49
CA ASN A 698 -64.18 5.98 -23.75
C ASN A 698 -62.86 6.75 -23.92
N LEU A 699 -61.74 6.19 -23.43
CA LEU A 699 -60.39 6.75 -23.58
C LEU A 699 -59.61 6.04 -24.69
N GLU A 700 -58.73 6.79 -25.37
CA GLU A 700 -57.84 6.26 -26.41
C GLU A 700 -56.92 5.16 -25.85
N PRO A 701 -56.60 4.09 -26.60
CA PRO A 701 -55.64 3.07 -26.16
C PRO A 701 -54.23 3.66 -25.98
N ILE A 702 -53.39 2.99 -25.18
CA ILE A 702 -52.01 3.35 -24.84
C ILE A 702 -51.23 3.75 -26.10
N SER A 703 -51.29 2.92 -27.15
CA SER A 703 -50.57 3.13 -28.41
C SER A 703 -50.87 4.47 -29.11
N LYS A 704 -52.06 5.04 -28.92
CA LYS A 704 -52.46 6.37 -29.42
C LYS A 704 -52.23 7.48 -28.39
N ALA A 705 -52.45 7.17 -27.12
CA ALA A 705 -52.31 8.14 -26.03
C ALA A 705 -50.84 8.46 -25.69
N PHE A 706 -49.91 7.53 -25.92
CA PHE A 706 -48.52 7.56 -25.47
C PHE A 706 -47.81 8.91 -25.69
N THR A 707 -47.76 9.41 -26.93
CA THR A 707 -47.05 10.67 -27.24
C THR A 707 -47.69 11.91 -26.61
N THR A 708 -48.96 11.86 -26.19
CA THR A 708 -49.72 13.02 -25.68
C THR A 708 -50.06 12.96 -24.19
N ILE A 709 -49.91 11.79 -23.53
CA ILE A 709 -50.44 11.57 -22.17
C ILE A 709 -49.81 12.52 -21.13
N ALA A 710 -48.51 12.82 -21.23
CA ALA A 710 -47.82 13.71 -20.29
C ALA A 710 -48.35 15.16 -20.31
N GLY A 711 -48.89 15.62 -21.45
CA GLY A 711 -49.58 16.92 -21.56
C GLY A 711 -51.02 16.91 -21.05
N LYS A 712 -51.64 15.72 -21.00
CA LYS A 712 -53.04 15.50 -20.56
C LYS A 712 -53.16 15.22 -19.04
N LEU A 713 -52.06 14.90 -18.34
CA LEU A 713 -52.05 14.58 -16.91
C LEU A 713 -52.15 15.82 -16.00
N PRO A 714 -52.93 15.76 -14.89
CA PRO A 714 -52.93 16.81 -13.86
C PRO A 714 -51.54 17.02 -13.24
N THR A 715 -51.14 18.27 -13.02
CA THR A 715 -49.79 18.66 -12.55
C THR A 715 -49.32 17.90 -11.30
N LYS A 716 -50.21 17.69 -10.31
CA LYS A 716 -49.88 16.94 -9.08
C LYS A 716 -49.52 15.48 -9.39
N ARG A 717 -50.31 14.79 -10.23
CA ARG A 717 -50.10 13.40 -10.62
C ARG A 717 -48.86 13.24 -11.49
N ARG A 718 -48.65 14.16 -12.43
CA ARG A 718 -47.44 14.20 -13.28
C ARG A 718 -46.17 14.40 -12.47
N ARG A 719 -46.17 15.32 -11.49
CA ARG A 719 -45.05 15.52 -10.55
C ARG A 719 -44.77 14.26 -9.73
N TYR A 720 -45.81 13.56 -9.27
CA TYR A 720 -45.68 12.32 -8.51
C TYR A 720 -45.05 11.19 -9.33
N ILE A 721 -45.56 10.92 -10.53
CA ILE A 721 -44.97 9.95 -11.48
C ILE A 721 -43.51 10.32 -11.81
N ASN A 722 -43.22 11.60 -12.05
CA ASN A 722 -41.85 12.05 -12.32
C ASN A 722 -40.90 11.92 -11.11
N ASN A 723 -41.41 11.97 -9.87
CA ASN A 723 -40.61 11.70 -8.68
C ASN A 723 -40.28 10.21 -8.56
N ALA A 724 -41.24 9.32 -8.80
CA ALA A 724 -41.03 7.87 -8.78
C ALA A 724 -40.11 7.40 -9.93
N ARG A 725 -40.28 7.97 -11.13
CA ARG A 725 -39.35 7.75 -12.24
C ARG A 725 -37.93 8.21 -11.89
N ARG A 726 -37.78 9.37 -11.22
CA ARG A 726 -36.47 9.85 -10.74
C ARG A 726 -35.86 8.92 -9.68
N SER A 727 -36.64 8.34 -8.77
CA SER A 727 -36.09 7.42 -7.75
C SER A 727 -35.50 6.14 -8.38
N LEU A 728 -35.99 5.76 -9.57
CA LEU A 728 -35.45 4.69 -10.43
C LEU A 728 -34.33 5.16 -11.39
N GLY A 729 -33.91 6.43 -11.36
CA GLY A 729 -32.91 6.99 -12.28
C GLY A 729 -33.42 7.30 -13.69
N LEU A 730 -34.74 7.26 -13.91
CA LEU A 730 -35.37 7.47 -15.21
C LEU A 730 -35.62 8.96 -15.51
N PRO A 731 -35.65 9.36 -16.79
CA PRO A 731 -36.01 10.72 -17.18
C PRO A 731 -37.48 11.03 -16.86
N ALA A 732 -37.81 12.33 -16.76
CA ALA A 732 -39.19 12.78 -16.65
C ALA A 732 -40.05 12.26 -17.83
N LEU A 733 -41.32 11.97 -17.57
CA LEU A 733 -42.25 11.38 -18.53
C LEU A 733 -42.35 12.19 -19.84
N GLU A 734 -42.32 13.53 -19.74
CA GLU A 734 -42.32 14.44 -20.88
C GLU A 734 -41.11 14.22 -21.81
N VAL A 735 -39.95 13.88 -21.24
CA VAL A 735 -38.70 13.61 -21.98
C VAL A 735 -38.73 12.19 -22.55
N ALA A 736 -39.25 11.21 -21.80
CA ALA A 736 -39.40 9.84 -22.27
C ALA A 736 -40.36 9.74 -23.47
N ASN A 737 -41.51 10.41 -23.40
CA ASN A 737 -42.49 10.48 -24.49
C ASN A 737 -41.98 11.16 -25.77
N GLN A 738 -40.91 11.96 -25.68
CA GLN A 738 -40.22 12.56 -26.84
C GLN A 738 -39.08 11.68 -27.37
N ARG A 739 -38.52 10.80 -26.52
CA ARG A 739 -37.33 9.98 -26.80
C ARG A 739 -37.67 8.65 -27.46
N TYR A 740 -38.82 8.06 -27.12
CA TYR A 740 -39.24 6.74 -27.59
C TYR A 740 -40.48 6.84 -28.48
N ASN A 741 -40.62 5.90 -29.43
CA ASN A 741 -41.76 5.87 -30.36
C ASN A 741 -42.91 4.97 -29.87
N SER A 742 -42.66 4.11 -28.88
CA SER A 742 -43.64 3.20 -28.28
C SER A 742 -43.28 2.88 -26.83
N LEU A 743 -44.27 2.41 -26.07
CA LEU A 743 -44.05 1.94 -24.69
C LEU A 743 -43.14 0.71 -24.64
N GLU A 744 -43.20 -0.19 -25.62
CA GLU A 744 -42.27 -1.34 -25.73
C GLU A 744 -40.81 -0.91 -25.90
N GLN A 745 -40.56 0.14 -26.68
CA GLN A 745 -39.21 0.70 -26.85
C GLN A 745 -38.73 1.40 -25.57
N MET A 746 -39.66 2.06 -24.86
CA MET A 746 -39.42 2.70 -23.57
C MET A 746 -39.04 1.63 -22.53
N GLN A 747 -39.89 0.63 -22.28
CA GLN A 747 -39.68 -0.45 -21.32
C GLN A 747 -38.32 -1.13 -21.46
N ARG A 748 -37.94 -1.53 -22.69
CA ARG A 748 -36.63 -2.16 -22.94
C ARG A 748 -35.45 -1.25 -22.62
N SER A 749 -35.58 0.05 -22.91
CA SER A 749 -34.50 1.04 -22.72
C SER A 749 -34.40 1.49 -21.26
N GLU A 750 -35.53 1.78 -20.63
CA GLU A 750 -35.61 2.32 -19.28
C GLU A 750 -35.38 1.25 -18.21
N THR A 751 -35.79 -0.01 -18.43
CA THR A 751 -35.41 -1.13 -17.55
C THR A 751 -33.89 -1.21 -17.39
N MET A 752 -33.14 -1.11 -18.50
CA MET A 752 -31.67 -1.13 -18.43
C MET A 752 -31.09 0.11 -17.72
N ILE A 753 -31.65 1.29 -17.95
CA ILE A 753 -31.24 2.53 -17.23
C ILE A 753 -31.47 2.39 -15.73
N ALA A 754 -32.62 1.86 -15.32
CA ALA A 754 -32.94 1.66 -13.90
C ALA A 754 -32.07 0.58 -13.27
N VAL A 755 -31.85 -0.55 -13.94
CA VAL A 755 -30.93 -1.61 -13.50
C VAL A 755 -29.51 -1.05 -13.31
N ILE A 756 -28.98 -0.26 -14.26
CA ILE A 756 -27.69 0.44 -14.10
C ILE A 756 -27.67 1.34 -12.86
N ALA A 757 -28.77 2.05 -12.59
CA ALA A 757 -28.85 3.04 -11.53
C ALA A 757 -29.20 2.46 -10.14
N LYS A 758 -29.74 1.24 -10.06
CA LYS A 758 -30.40 0.69 -8.86
C LYS A 758 -30.12 -0.78 -8.56
N ALA A 759 -29.50 -1.54 -9.46
CA ALA A 759 -29.16 -2.93 -9.16
C ALA A 759 -28.20 -3.00 -7.97
N VAL A 760 -28.53 -3.86 -7.02
CA VAL A 760 -27.72 -4.20 -5.85
C VAL A 760 -27.57 -5.71 -5.78
N PRO A 761 -26.57 -6.24 -5.07
CA PRO A 761 -26.54 -7.65 -4.71
C PRO A 761 -27.78 -8.03 -3.90
N THR A 762 -28.25 -9.26 -4.05
CA THR A 762 -29.21 -9.88 -3.13
C THR A 762 -28.61 -9.99 -1.72
N CYS A 763 -29.46 -10.20 -0.70
CA CYS A 763 -29.01 -10.25 0.69
C CYS A 763 -27.93 -11.33 0.89
N HIS A 764 -26.87 -11.00 1.63
CA HIS A 764 -25.71 -11.85 1.90
C HIS A 764 -24.91 -12.36 0.68
N CYS A 765 -25.21 -11.88 -0.54
CA CYS A 765 -24.52 -12.31 -1.76
C CYS A 765 -23.00 -12.05 -1.72
N ASN A 766 -22.54 -10.90 -1.20
CA ASN A 766 -21.10 -10.62 -1.11
C ASN A 766 -20.40 -11.56 -0.11
N ASP A 767 -21.04 -11.82 1.03
CA ASP A 767 -20.48 -12.62 2.13
C ASP A 767 -20.35 -14.09 1.68
N MET A 768 -21.37 -14.60 0.99
CA MET A 768 -21.37 -15.90 0.33
C MET A 768 -20.26 -16.02 -0.72
N LEU A 769 -20.14 -15.05 -1.64
CA LEU A 769 -19.15 -15.10 -2.72
C LEU A 769 -17.71 -14.95 -2.21
N GLU A 770 -17.47 -14.15 -1.18
CA GLU A 770 -16.14 -14.08 -0.55
C GLU A 770 -15.81 -15.35 0.23
N SER A 771 -16.81 -15.99 0.85
CA SER A 771 -16.64 -17.30 1.53
C SER A 771 -16.30 -18.42 0.53
N LEU A 772 -17.08 -18.58 -0.55
CA LEU A 772 -16.80 -19.57 -1.59
C LEU A 772 -15.45 -19.33 -2.28
N LYS A 773 -15.10 -18.07 -2.54
CA LYS A 773 -13.77 -17.70 -3.06
C LYS A 773 -12.65 -18.02 -2.08
N THR A 774 -12.88 -17.87 -0.77
CA THR A 774 -11.91 -18.26 0.27
C THR A 774 -11.73 -19.79 0.27
N MET A 775 -12.82 -20.55 0.14
CA MET A 775 -12.81 -22.01 -0.04
C MET A 775 -12.21 -22.49 -1.38
N ASP A 776 -11.79 -21.57 -2.26
CA ASP A 776 -11.25 -21.84 -3.60
C ASP A 776 -12.23 -22.62 -4.52
N VAL A 777 -13.53 -22.34 -4.36
CA VAL A 777 -14.64 -22.87 -5.17
C VAL A 777 -14.76 -22.09 -6.48
N THR A 778 -14.88 -22.81 -7.60
CA THR A 778 -15.02 -22.16 -8.92
C THR A 778 -16.44 -21.65 -9.11
N CYS A 779 -16.62 -20.33 -9.23
CA CYS A 779 -17.92 -19.70 -9.37
C CYS A 779 -18.16 -19.19 -10.80
N ALA A 780 -19.30 -19.52 -11.40
CA ALA A 780 -19.72 -19.05 -12.72
C ALA A 780 -21.17 -18.53 -12.70
N ILE A 781 -21.51 -17.68 -13.67
CA ILE A 781 -22.89 -17.22 -13.90
C ILE A 781 -23.44 -17.91 -15.16
N ALA A 782 -24.61 -18.52 -15.06
CA ALA A 782 -25.32 -19.20 -16.14
C ALA A 782 -26.81 -18.78 -16.11
N THR A 783 -27.33 -18.17 -17.18
CA THR A 783 -28.67 -17.54 -17.12
C THR A 783 -29.23 -17.18 -18.50
N ALA A 784 -30.53 -16.84 -18.63
CA ALA A 784 -31.26 -16.68 -19.91
C ALA A 784 -31.16 -15.32 -20.68
N THR A 785 -31.31 -14.16 -20.05
CA THR A 785 -31.15 -12.78 -20.61
C THR A 785 -29.89 -12.56 -21.48
N ASN A 786 -29.92 -11.57 -22.38
CA ASN A 786 -28.89 -11.29 -23.39
C ASN A 786 -27.47 -10.97 -22.85
N TYR A 787 -26.44 -11.56 -23.47
CA TYR A 787 -25.03 -11.46 -23.09
C TYR A 787 -24.51 -10.03 -22.80
N ARG A 788 -24.78 -9.06 -23.69
CA ARG A 788 -24.26 -7.68 -23.54
C ARG A 788 -24.80 -6.96 -22.30
N ASP A 789 -26.06 -7.22 -21.99
CA ASP A 789 -26.81 -6.55 -20.92
C ASP A 789 -26.40 -7.09 -19.53
N ARG A 790 -25.89 -8.34 -19.47
CA ARG A 790 -25.39 -8.98 -18.24
C ARG A 790 -24.24 -8.26 -17.59
N HIS A 791 -23.22 -7.92 -18.40
CA HIS A 791 -21.99 -7.42 -17.84
C HIS A 791 -22.22 -6.07 -17.15
N VAL A 792 -23.06 -5.25 -17.77
CA VAL A 792 -23.56 -3.99 -17.23
C VAL A 792 -24.30 -4.20 -15.91
N SER A 793 -25.19 -5.19 -15.82
CA SER A 793 -25.97 -5.48 -14.60
C SER A 793 -25.09 -6.01 -13.45
N ILE A 794 -24.11 -6.88 -13.75
CA ILE A 794 -23.10 -7.37 -12.79
C ILE A 794 -22.19 -6.25 -12.30
N ASP A 795 -21.86 -5.29 -13.17
CA ASP A 795 -21.03 -4.11 -12.82
C ASP A 795 -21.82 -3.15 -11.93
N ALA A 796 -23.09 -2.90 -12.24
CA ALA A 796 -24.00 -2.07 -11.45
C ALA A 796 -24.19 -2.63 -10.03
N ALA A 797 -24.43 -3.94 -9.90
CA ALA A 797 -24.50 -4.63 -8.61
C ALA A 797 -23.13 -4.71 -7.88
N GLY A 798 -22.01 -4.29 -8.48
CA GLY A 798 -20.69 -4.31 -7.84
C GLY A 798 -20.06 -5.71 -7.69
N LEU A 799 -20.57 -6.71 -8.41
CA LEU A 799 -20.16 -8.12 -8.31
C LEU A 799 -19.05 -8.52 -9.28
N ARG A 800 -18.58 -7.61 -10.15
CA ARG A 800 -17.50 -7.84 -11.14
C ARG A 800 -16.17 -8.36 -10.56
N ARG A 801 -15.90 -8.11 -9.28
CA ARG A 801 -14.73 -8.63 -8.55
C ARG A 801 -14.75 -10.16 -8.39
N TYR A 802 -15.93 -10.78 -8.42
CA TYR A 802 -16.12 -12.22 -8.31
C TYR A 802 -16.17 -12.89 -9.69
N PHE A 803 -16.82 -12.25 -10.67
CA PHE A 803 -17.08 -12.86 -11.99
C PHE A 803 -16.32 -12.18 -13.14
N SER A 804 -15.51 -12.94 -13.87
CA SER A 804 -14.83 -12.48 -15.08
C SER A 804 -15.79 -12.39 -16.28
N TYR A 805 -15.39 -11.71 -17.35
CA TYR A 805 -16.14 -11.75 -18.62
C TYR A 805 -16.29 -13.17 -19.18
N ARG A 806 -15.37 -14.09 -18.84
CA ARG A 806 -15.39 -15.48 -19.33
C ARG A 806 -16.22 -16.43 -18.47
N SER A 807 -16.54 -16.05 -17.24
CA SER A 807 -17.31 -16.84 -16.27
C SER A 807 -18.79 -16.44 -16.22
N VAL A 808 -19.30 -15.90 -17.33
CA VAL A 808 -20.67 -15.41 -17.47
C VAL A 808 -21.19 -15.94 -18.80
N HIS A 809 -22.24 -16.76 -18.72
CA HIS A 809 -22.74 -17.55 -19.83
C HIS A 809 -24.23 -17.27 -20.03
N SER A 810 -24.62 -17.13 -21.29
CA SER A 810 -26.01 -16.97 -21.72
C SER A 810 -26.22 -17.71 -23.04
N PRO A 811 -27.48 -18.04 -23.42
CA PRO A 811 -27.76 -18.57 -24.74
C PRO A 811 -27.24 -17.63 -25.85
N PRO A 812 -26.78 -18.15 -27.00
CA PRO A 812 -26.42 -17.32 -28.13
C PRO A 812 -27.67 -16.63 -28.71
N THR A 813 -27.57 -15.33 -28.99
CA THR A 813 -28.64 -14.55 -29.66
C THR A 813 -28.96 -15.04 -31.08
N ASP A 814 -28.07 -15.82 -31.67
CA ASP A 814 -28.03 -16.10 -33.10
C ASP A 814 -28.38 -17.57 -33.43
N GLY A 815 -28.72 -18.39 -32.42
CA GLY A 815 -29.07 -19.81 -32.58
C GLY A 815 -27.90 -20.74 -32.98
N ALA A 816 -26.67 -20.25 -32.96
CA ALA A 816 -25.49 -20.94 -33.49
C ALA A 816 -24.90 -22.06 -32.59
N SER A 817 -25.30 -22.14 -31.33
CA SER A 817 -25.02 -23.27 -30.43
C SER A 817 -26.33 -23.79 -29.83
N LYS A 818 -26.42 -25.11 -29.64
CA LYS A 818 -27.53 -25.80 -28.98
C LYS A 818 -27.35 -25.89 -27.45
N ASP A 819 -26.21 -25.44 -26.93
CA ASP A 819 -25.81 -25.69 -25.55
C ASP A 819 -26.38 -24.60 -24.62
N SER A 820 -27.02 -25.04 -23.54
CA SER A 820 -27.56 -24.17 -22.51
C SER A 820 -26.48 -23.29 -21.86
N ALA A 821 -26.89 -22.20 -21.21
CA ALA A 821 -25.96 -21.38 -20.42
C ALA A 821 -25.28 -22.20 -19.30
N TYR A 822 -25.98 -23.17 -18.71
CA TYR A 822 -25.45 -24.07 -17.70
C TYR A 822 -24.40 -25.03 -18.27
N MET A 823 -24.64 -25.63 -19.43
CA MET A 823 -23.67 -26.48 -20.12
C MET A 823 -22.39 -25.71 -20.44
N GLN A 824 -22.50 -24.47 -20.93
CA GLN A 824 -21.34 -23.60 -21.17
C GLN A 824 -20.58 -23.24 -19.88
N ALA A 825 -21.29 -23.03 -18.77
CA ALA A 825 -20.68 -22.72 -17.48
C ALA A 825 -19.97 -23.92 -16.84
N VAL A 826 -20.51 -25.13 -16.99
CA VAL A 826 -19.84 -26.40 -16.63
C VAL A 826 -18.57 -26.59 -17.47
N GLN A 827 -18.64 -26.39 -18.79
CA GLN A 827 -17.48 -26.50 -19.67
C GLN A 827 -16.39 -25.46 -19.32
N TRP A 828 -16.79 -24.25 -18.93
CA TRP A 828 -15.86 -23.20 -18.53
C TRP A 828 -15.21 -23.43 -17.15
N SER A 829 -15.93 -24.03 -16.20
CA SER A 829 -15.40 -24.29 -14.85
C SER A 829 -14.39 -25.45 -14.80
N GLU A 830 -14.21 -26.17 -15.91
CA GLU A 830 -13.38 -27.39 -16.03
C GLU A 830 -13.81 -28.54 -15.08
N ALA A 831 -14.93 -28.38 -14.36
CA ALA A 831 -15.53 -29.39 -13.49
C ALA A 831 -16.40 -30.37 -14.30
N GLN A 832 -16.63 -31.57 -13.77
CA GLN A 832 -17.68 -32.43 -14.33
C GLN A 832 -19.06 -31.85 -13.95
N PRO A 833 -20.13 -32.13 -14.74
CA PRO A 833 -21.50 -31.82 -14.30
C PRO A 833 -21.83 -32.42 -12.92
N LEU A 834 -21.23 -33.57 -12.62
CA LEU A 834 -21.32 -34.30 -11.34
C LEU A 834 -20.58 -33.61 -10.15
N ASP A 835 -19.74 -32.61 -10.43
CA ASP A 835 -19.01 -31.80 -9.45
C ASP A 835 -19.57 -30.35 -9.37
N CYS A 836 -20.72 -30.08 -9.99
CA CYS A 836 -21.33 -28.75 -10.03
C CYS A 836 -22.59 -28.66 -9.16
N ILE A 837 -22.75 -27.53 -8.46
CA ILE A 837 -23.99 -27.09 -7.82
C ILE A 837 -24.59 -25.97 -8.67
N ALA A 838 -25.88 -25.96 -8.94
CA ALA A 838 -26.59 -24.82 -9.51
C ALA A 838 -27.49 -24.14 -8.46
N LEU A 839 -27.56 -22.81 -8.50
CA LEU A 839 -28.51 -22.02 -7.71
C LEU A 839 -29.37 -21.16 -8.64
N GLU A 840 -30.69 -21.36 -8.58
CA GLU A 840 -31.67 -20.78 -9.51
C GLU A 840 -32.88 -20.16 -8.81
N SER A 841 -33.45 -19.11 -9.40
CA SER A 841 -34.69 -18.45 -8.95
C SER A 841 -35.86 -18.67 -9.90
N SER A 842 -35.64 -19.40 -11.01
CA SER A 842 -36.60 -19.59 -12.09
C SER A 842 -36.82 -21.06 -12.45
N VAL A 843 -38.06 -21.41 -12.80
CA VAL A 843 -38.45 -22.77 -13.22
C VAL A 843 -37.70 -23.18 -14.49
N GLU A 844 -37.63 -22.30 -15.50
CA GLU A 844 -36.91 -22.59 -16.74
C GLU A 844 -35.40 -22.74 -16.52
N GLY A 845 -34.86 -22.02 -15.55
CA GLY A 845 -33.47 -22.13 -15.11
C GLY A 845 -33.16 -23.45 -14.41
N VAL A 846 -34.02 -23.88 -13.48
CA VAL A 846 -33.95 -25.22 -12.84
C VAL A 846 -33.95 -26.32 -13.91
N ILE A 847 -34.89 -26.28 -14.86
CA ILE A 847 -34.96 -27.22 -15.99
C ILE A 847 -33.66 -27.19 -16.83
N SER A 848 -33.12 -26.00 -17.09
CA SER A 848 -31.87 -25.81 -17.84
C SER A 848 -30.64 -26.39 -17.13
N ALA A 849 -30.54 -26.24 -15.80
CA ALA A 849 -29.47 -26.81 -14.98
C ALA A 849 -29.56 -28.34 -14.93
N LEU A 850 -30.75 -28.89 -14.67
CA LEU A 850 -31.03 -30.32 -14.67
C LEU A 850 -30.73 -30.97 -16.03
N GLY A 851 -31.22 -30.36 -17.12
CA GLY A 851 -30.93 -30.79 -18.49
C GLY A 851 -29.46 -30.68 -18.90
N SER A 852 -28.64 -29.98 -18.11
CA SER A 852 -27.18 -29.92 -18.29
C SER A 852 -26.42 -30.96 -17.45
N GLY A 853 -27.13 -31.82 -16.71
CA GLY A 853 -26.54 -32.87 -15.86
C GLY A 853 -25.91 -32.36 -14.57
N VAL A 854 -26.25 -31.14 -14.13
CA VAL A 854 -25.73 -30.56 -12.88
C VAL A 854 -26.19 -31.40 -11.68
N ALA A 855 -25.25 -31.74 -10.81
CA ALA A 855 -25.44 -32.70 -9.73
C ALA A 855 -26.49 -32.35 -8.67
N LEU A 856 -26.52 -31.08 -8.28
CA LEU A 856 -27.33 -30.55 -7.20
C LEU A 856 -27.89 -29.22 -7.67
N VAL A 857 -29.20 -29.16 -7.88
CA VAL A 857 -29.90 -27.94 -8.29
C VAL A 857 -30.69 -27.45 -7.09
N LEU A 858 -30.37 -26.23 -6.64
CA LEU A 858 -30.97 -25.56 -5.50
C LEU A 858 -31.84 -24.41 -6.01
N GLY A 859 -33.02 -24.26 -5.44
CA GLY A 859 -33.83 -23.06 -5.66
C GLY A 859 -33.44 -21.94 -4.70
N TYR A 860 -33.72 -20.69 -5.08
CA TYR A 860 -33.52 -19.50 -4.27
C TYR A 860 -34.75 -18.59 -4.30
N VAL A 861 -35.24 -18.23 -3.12
CA VAL A 861 -36.41 -17.34 -2.93
C VAL A 861 -36.11 -16.13 -2.03
N GLY A 862 -34.84 -15.88 -1.73
CA GLY A 862 -34.40 -14.85 -0.79
C GLY A 862 -34.37 -13.41 -1.32
N ALA A 863 -34.42 -13.21 -2.63
CA ALA A 863 -34.35 -11.89 -3.26
C ALA A 863 -35.55 -11.01 -2.90
N SER A 864 -35.37 -9.69 -2.83
CA SER A 864 -36.41 -8.77 -2.33
C SER A 864 -37.63 -8.61 -3.25
N HIS A 865 -37.52 -9.11 -4.48
CA HIS A 865 -38.65 -9.24 -5.38
C HIS A 865 -39.68 -10.30 -4.94
N VAL A 866 -39.27 -11.36 -4.22
CA VAL A 866 -40.19 -12.39 -3.71
C VAL A 866 -40.72 -11.93 -2.34
N PRO A 867 -42.02 -11.61 -2.20
CA PRO A 867 -42.61 -11.31 -0.90
C PRO A 867 -42.46 -12.51 0.04
N ILE A 868 -42.25 -12.28 1.33
CA ILE A 868 -42.03 -13.35 2.33
C ILE A 868 -43.22 -14.32 2.34
N GLU A 869 -44.44 -13.77 2.25
CA GLU A 869 -45.70 -14.48 2.15
C GLU A 869 -45.85 -15.36 0.89
N CYS A 870 -45.07 -15.09 -0.17
CA CYS A 870 -45.10 -15.85 -1.43
C CYS A 870 -43.92 -16.85 -1.56
N ARG A 871 -42.93 -16.81 -0.65
CA ARG A 871 -41.71 -17.64 -0.72
C ARG A 871 -42.01 -19.13 -0.75
N GLU A 872 -42.95 -19.59 0.09
CA GLU A 872 -43.34 -21.01 0.15
C GLU A 872 -43.97 -21.47 -1.18
N THR A 873 -44.90 -20.70 -1.74
CA THR A 873 -45.54 -21.00 -3.03
C THR A 873 -44.53 -20.96 -4.18
N HIS A 874 -43.59 -20.02 -4.18
CA HIS A 874 -42.54 -19.98 -5.21
C HIS A 874 -41.53 -21.12 -5.05
N ALA A 875 -41.18 -21.50 -3.82
CA ALA A 875 -40.35 -22.67 -3.54
C ALA A 875 -41.02 -23.97 -4.04
N GLN A 876 -42.32 -24.13 -3.81
CA GLN A 876 -43.11 -25.24 -4.36
C GLN A 876 -43.01 -25.27 -5.90
N LYS A 877 -43.19 -24.14 -6.60
CA LYS A 877 -43.01 -24.04 -8.07
C LYS A 877 -41.60 -24.44 -8.55
N LEU A 878 -40.55 -24.15 -7.78
CA LEU A 878 -39.17 -24.53 -8.13
C LEU A 878 -38.88 -26.03 -7.89
N MET A 879 -39.56 -26.68 -6.95
CA MET A 879 -39.41 -28.11 -6.64
C MET A 879 -40.36 -29.02 -7.44
N GLN A 880 -41.56 -28.54 -7.73
CA GLN A 880 -42.63 -29.25 -8.43
C GLN A 880 -42.79 -28.68 -9.85
N LEU A 881 -42.12 -29.32 -10.81
CA LEU A 881 -42.21 -28.97 -12.23
C LEU A 881 -43.55 -29.48 -12.80
N GLU A 882 -44.63 -28.73 -12.65
CA GLU A 882 -45.92 -29.06 -13.29
C GLU A 882 -45.81 -29.00 -14.83
N GLY A 883 -46.48 -29.93 -15.51
CA GLY A 883 -46.19 -30.29 -16.90
C GLY A 883 -46.68 -29.29 -17.96
N GLU A 884 -45.73 -28.58 -18.59
CA GLU A 884 -45.93 -27.94 -19.91
C GLU A 884 -45.03 -28.51 -21.03
N THR A 885 -44.21 -29.54 -20.75
CA THR A 885 -43.38 -30.22 -21.77
C THR A 885 -43.90 -31.64 -22.05
N PRO A 886 -44.37 -31.96 -23.28
CA PRO A 886 -45.10 -33.22 -23.58
C PRO A 886 -44.36 -34.55 -23.41
N ASP A 887 -43.08 -34.53 -23.01
CA ASP A 887 -42.20 -35.71 -22.93
C ASP A 887 -41.56 -35.88 -21.52
N CYS A 888 -42.04 -35.16 -20.49
CA CYS A 888 -41.28 -34.88 -19.26
C CYS A 888 -42.00 -35.20 -17.92
N ASP A 889 -42.95 -36.13 -17.89
CA ASP A 889 -43.86 -36.39 -16.75
C ASP A 889 -43.22 -36.83 -15.40
N ASN A 890 -41.88 -36.84 -15.25
CA ASN A 890 -41.18 -37.22 -14.00
C ASN A 890 -39.78 -36.57 -13.86
N ILE A 891 -39.58 -35.31 -14.24
CA ILE A 891 -38.33 -34.60 -13.93
C ILE A 891 -38.43 -33.99 -12.50
N PRO A 892 -37.60 -34.39 -11.53
CA PRO A 892 -37.57 -33.74 -10.22
C PRO A 892 -37.05 -32.29 -10.38
N GLY A 893 -37.67 -31.33 -9.69
CA GLY A 893 -37.24 -29.93 -9.71
C GLY A 893 -35.97 -29.68 -8.88
N ALA A 894 -35.87 -28.50 -8.28
CA ALA A 894 -34.84 -28.22 -7.30
C ALA A 894 -34.91 -29.23 -6.13
N ALA A 895 -33.75 -29.72 -5.69
CA ALA A 895 -33.67 -30.73 -4.63
C ALA A 895 -34.10 -30.18 -3.26
N MET A 896 -33.84 -28.89 -3.03
CA MET A 896 -34.42 -28.06 -1.98
C MET A 896 -34.39 -26.59 -2.43
N VAL A 897 -35.02 -25.71 -1.66
CA VAL A 897 -34.99 -24.26 -1.91
C VAL A 897 -34.54 -23.54 -0.64
N ILE A 898 -33.62 -22.59 -0.78
CA ILE A 898 -33.10 -21.77 0.33
C ILE A 898 -33.55 -20.31 0.19
N ASP A 899 -33.72 -19.60 1.30
CA ASP A 899 -33.99 -18.16 1.32
C ASP A 899 -32.81 -17.27 1.77
N ASP A 900 -31.70 -17.88 2.20
CA ASP A 900 -30.47 -17.18 2.57
C ASP A 900 -29.26 -17.69 1.78
N LEU A 901 -28.42 -16.79 1.30
CA LEU A 901 -27.18 -17.15 0.59
C LEU A 901 -26.05 -17.56 1.56
N ARG A 902 -26.18 -17.29 2.87
CA ARG A 902 -25.22 -17.74 3.91
C ARG A 902 -25.14 -19.25 4.05
N ASP A 903 -26.13 -20.00 3.58
CA ASP A 903 -26.14 -21.47 3.62
C ASP A 903 -25.21 -22.08 2.55
N MET A 904 -24.95 -21.36 1.44
CA MET A 904 -24.21 -21.89 0.30
C MET A 904 -22.79 -22.40 0.61
N PRO A 905 -21.95 -21.73 1.44
CA PRO A 905 -20.66 -22.26 1.85
C PRO A 905 -20.76 -23.62 2.59
N ALA A 906 -21.70 -23.77 3.52
CA ALA A 906 -21.91 -25.01 4.26
C ALA A 906 -22.38 -26.14 3.34
N ILE A 907 -23.38 -25.86 2.48
CA ILE A 907 -23.87 -26.79 1.46
C ILE A 907 -22.73 -27.21 0.52
N THR A 908 -21.88 -26.27 0.09
CA THR A 908 -20.77 -26.56 -0.84
C THR A 908 -19.69 -27.42 -0.20
N ALA A 909 -19.33 -27.16 1.07
CA ALA A 909 -18.37 -27.97 1.82
C ALA A 909 -18.89 -29.41 2.03
N TYR A 910 -20.15 -29.57 2.47
CA TYR A 910 -20.76 -30.89 2.62
C TYR A 910 -20.83 -31.62 1.27
N PHE A 911 -21.28 -30.95 0.20
CA PHE A 911 -21.40 -31.55 -1.12
C PHE A 911 -20.05 -32.05 -1.65
N ALA A 912 -18.96 -31.30 -1.45
CA ALA A 912 -17.60 -31.73 -1.80
C ALA A 912 -17.24 -33.07 -1.13
N ASN A 913 -17.63 -33.26 0.13
CA ASN A 913 -17.18 -34.35 1.00
C ASN A 913 -18.11 -35.57 1.05
N SER A 914 -19.29 -35.49 0.44
CA SER A 914 -20.29 -36.56 0.44
C SER A 914 -19.84 -37.82 -0.36
N ASN A 915 -19.40 -38.86 0.36
CA ASN A 915 -18.94 -40.13 -0.22
C ASN A 915 -20.04 -40.94 -0.95
N SER A 916 -21.31 -40.68 -0.65
CA SER A 916 -22.48 -41.38 -1.21
C SER A 916 -22.50 -41.43 -2.75
N ARG A 917 -21.88 -40.44 -3.41
CA ARG A 917 -21.78 -40.37 -4.86
C ARG A 917 -20.68 -41.24 -5.47
N LEU A 918 -19.51 -41.32 -4.84
CA LEU A 918 -18.44 -42.21 -5.29
C LEU A 918 -18.94 -43.66 -5.29
N GLU A 919 -19.72 -44.01 -4.27
CA GLU A 919 -20.40 -45.29 -4.21
C GLU A 919 -21.45 -45.51 -5.32
N ALA A 920 -22.37 -44.55 -5.53
CA ALA A 920 -23.38 -44.65 -6.59
C ALA A 920 -22.74 -44.76 -7.99
N SER A 921 -21.73 -43.94 -8.27
CA SER A 921 -20.96 -43.96 -9.52
C SER A 921 -20.24 -45.31 -9.73
N ASN A 922 -19.59 -45.82 -8.68
CA ASN A 922 -18.95 -47.15 -8.71
C ASN A 922 -19.95 -48.32 -8.86
N ARG A 923 -21.22 -48.13 -8.48
CA ARG A 923 -22.32 -49.09 -8.70
C ARG A 923 -23.04 -48.90 -10.06
N GLY A 924 -22.76 -47.82 -10.80
CA GLY A 924 -23.47 -47.46 -12.02
C GLY A 924 -24.90 -46.95 -11.80
N GLU A 925 -25.19 -46.50 -10.57
CA GLU A 925 -26.50 -45.99 -10.14
C GLU A 925 -26.61 -44.49 -10.45
N ILE A 926 -27.82 -44.02 -10.78
CA ILE A 926 -28.10 -42.59 -10.86
C ILE A 926 -28.02 -42.03 -9.44
N TYR A 927 -27.17 -41.02 -9.24
CA TYR A 927 -27.09 -40.29 -7.98
C TYR A 927 -28.42 -39.59 -7.71
N ASP A 928 -29.11 -40.02 -6.64
CA ASP A 928 -30.35 -39.40 -6.17
C ASP A 928 -30.02 -38.27 -5.17
N PRO A 929 -30.26 -36.99 -5.51
CA PRO A 929 -30.01 -35.88 -4.59
C PRO A 929 -30.87 -35.96 -3.32
N ALA A 930 -32.07 -36.57 -3.39
CA ALA A 930 -32.99 -36.66 -2.26
C ALA A 930 -32.38 -37.41 -1.06
N ALA A 931 -31.43 -38.33 -1.33
CA ALA A 931 -30.71 -39.06 -0.29
C ALA A 931 -29.85 -38.19 0.64
N ILE A 932 -29.46 -36.98 0.22
CA ILE A 932 -28.67 -36.03 1.05
C ILE A 932 -29.44 -34.76 1.44
N VAL A 933 -30.65 -34.54 0.92
CA VAL A 933 -31.43 -33.32 1.16
C VAL A 933 -31.72 -33.10 2.65
N SER A 934 -32.05 -34.15 3.41
CA SER A 934 -32.30 -34.02 4.86
C SER A 934 -31.04 -33.66 5.65
N GLU A 935 -29.85 -34.08 5.20
CA GLU A 935 -28.58 -33.74 5.85
C GLU A 935 -28.16 -32.30 5.49
N LEU A 936 -28.29 -31.92 4.21
CA LEU A 936 -28.07 -30.55 3.74
C LEU A 936 -29.00 -29.54 4.42
N ALA A 937 -30.29 -29.86 4.60
CA ALA A 937 -31.21 -29.01 5.32
C ALA A 937 -30.84 -28.82 6.80
N SER A 938 -30.19 -29.81 7.42
CA SER A 938 -29.79 -29.76 8.83
C SER A 938 -28.56 -28.89 9.13
N ILE A 939 -27.81 -28.49 8.08
CA ILE A 939 -26.63 -27.63 8.18
C ILE A 939 -26.89 -26.19 7.72
N CYS A 940 -28.12 -25.87 7.26
CA CYS A 940 -28.52 -24.51 6.91
C CYS A 940 -28.95 -23.73 8.16
N GLU A 941 -28.64 -22.42 8.18
CA GLU A 941 -29.13 -21.46 9.16
C GLU A 941 -30.41 -20.73 8.68
N GLY A 942 -30.60 -20.64 7.35
CA GLY A 942 -31.76 -20.00 6.72
C GLY A 942 -33.03 -20.87 6.68
N THR A 943 -34.09 -20.34 6.06
CA THR A 943 -35.32 -21.12 5.82
C THR A 943 -35.08 -22.03 4.62
N VAL A 944 -35.15 -23.34 4.86
CA VAL A 944 -35.09 -24.36 3.79
C VAL A 944 -36.48 -24.91 3.54
N TYR A 945 -36.92 -24.87 2.29
CA TYR A 945 -38.14 -25.54 1.83
C TYR A 945 -37.77 -26.88 1.20
N LEU A 946 -38.52 -27.91 1.55
CA LEU A 946 -38.32 -29.30 1.12
C LEU A 946 -39.50 -29.77 0.25
N PRO A 947 -39.28 -30.73 -0.66
CA PRO A 947 -40.34 -31.23 -1.54
C PRO A 947 -41.43 -32.09 -0.86
N TYR A 948 -41.28 -32.42 0.44
CA TYR A 948 -42.15 -33.29 1.22
C TYR A 948 -42.36 -32.79 2.65
#